data_AF-A0A7S4WF98-F1
#
_entry.id   AF-A0A7S4WF98-F1
#
_cell.length_a   1.000
_cell.length_b   1.000
_cell.length_c   1.000
_cell.angle_alpha   90.00
_cell.angle_beta   90.00
_cell.angle_gamma   90.00
#
_symmetry.space_group_name_H-M   'P 1'
#
loop_
_entity.id
_entity.type
_entity.pdbx_description
1 polymer ?
#
loop_
_entity_poly.entity_id
_entity_poly.type
_entity_poly.pdbx_seq_one_letter_code
_entity_poly.pdbx_strand_id
1 'polypeptide(L)'
;MGGPCRAACTLAFLLPAWAVLAGPSCESGACSDQDSAASASLLQTKGNKERFASVSLNEEGVSELHGDSSADALDPSKAASWAVTPDTRSRCRYVTRVNGPASMTECRVKCSRDGMNVFTARIKGGSLRNCYCRRCSPSQADGRLASKQPDGGGRYETHVLVRGSSTSSTTAATASSTSGSPTAAVTTSSTSSPPGTTGSGAATSTPAGGAALPRTVFWDANNLVAVRALLAEPRPPPAWAATALRHLVQAAEERMSFPPGRSVSRRGPWSPAMKSSTPPSGDKRDFYSTSIYAWPCDVSCSKAARSGYAGFTSRQCNWPTRRYTDACGPDGKPWVVHDGFSNKRHIEDIDMLILTIDGLEVLSLAFWYSQEAKYAESALGLLRTYFLDPSTGLKPNLDYSEAVPGYREGSPSGMEVGNYRWNTRLLDSVELLRTSPAWTATDAARWGAWLRAWLEYLHTSDFARTEEKKETNNHCTWILVHKLAVAYALGNSSVGLQTLRGVRSGIAGSLVNQITRDGAMPQELKRTLGATYTRMNLKGLFYLGVVAQRCCAAWGCDPSFAWDWAWEAPRPSSPGSWVVTPGKVSKCPHASNIRSPRSVEECRAKCKREGSNTFAARWRGDGSLGDCSCRRCAPVTTGMLVDEPKNGNSYEAHVFQAPPEEGRGSVRKALDFVLPYAAGQKRFSLGNTRGHDASKPWAGLAPVLRLAAWIYSSRKYEELIPQLAVERGEDFAQTWPRDFFNLLWPPLGALGASTTAAPRPPTSTAAPRPPASTAAPRPTSTSGSSQPTSTAPRPGGTTAAPRPTSTGGSSRPTSTTPPPPPSPPPGPAPPCPDASKTKAEVGTLARKLRDIAQRLKDLAR
;
A
#
# COMPACT_ATOMS: atom_id res chain seq x y z
N MET A 1 10.14 67.68 30.05
CA MET A 1 8.76 68.21 29.95
C MET A 1 7.96 67.22 29.14
N GLY A 2 6.78 66.72 29.50
CA GLY A 2 6.01 66.79 30.75
C GLY A 2 4.82 65.83 30.63
N GLY A 3 4.39 65.17 31.72
CA GLY A 3 3.15 64.37 31.74
C GLY A 3 1.92 65.22 32.10
N PRO A 4 0.76 64.61 32.44
CA PRO A 4 0.50 63.16 32.60
C PRO A 4 -0.82 62.66 31.95
N CYS A 5 -1.02 61.33 31.92
CA CYS A 5 -2.31 60.75 32.33
C CYS A 5 -2.17 59.27 32.75
N ARG A 6 -2.77 58.88 33.88
CA ARG A 6 -2.84 57.50 34.40
C ARG A 6 -4.30 57.11 34.59
N ALA A 7 -4.85 56.28 33.71
CA ALA A 7 -5.98 55.37 33.98
C ALA A 7 -6.18 54.45 32.75
N ALA A 8 -6.45 53.15 32.85
CA ALA A 8 -6.63 52.33 34.04
C ALA A 8 -5.87 50.99 33.94
N CYS A 9 -5.11 50.66 34.99
CA CYS A 9 -4.83 49.27 35.35
C CYS A 9 -5.84 48.87 36.44
N THR A 10 -6.46 47.69 36.33
CA THR A 10 -6.90 46.80 37.43
C THR A 10 -7.61 45.57 36.82
N LEU A 11 -7.47 44.40 37.47
CA LEU A 11 -7.98 43.06 37.10
C LEU A 11 -7.17 42.21 36.10
N ALA A 12 -6.05 41.67 36.58
CA ALA A 12 -5.44 40.43 36.07
C ALA A 12 -4.75 39.61 37.20
N PHE A 13 -5.34 39.56 38.40
CA PHE A 13 -4.86 38.73 39.52
C PHE A 13 -5.94 37.72 39.94
N LEU A 14 -5.77 36.46 39.55
CA LEU A 14 -6.32 35.28 40.22
C LEU A 14 -5.37 34.09 40.00
N LEU A 15 -4.24 34.12 40.71
CA LEU A 15 -3.35 32.99 40.95
C LEU A 15 -2.90 33.03 42.42
N PRO A 16 -3.09 31.92 43.15
CA PRO A 16 -2.06 31.35 44.02
C PRO A 16 -1.54 30.07 43.33
N ALA A 17 -0.25 29.85 43.08
CA ALA A 17 0.97 30.14 43.85
C ALA A 17 1.11 29.28 45.11
N TRP A 18 2.16 28.44 45.12
CA TRP A 18 2.99 28.09 46.27
C TRP A 18 4.44 28.00 45.77
N ALA A 19 5.41 28.34 46.61
CA ALA A 19 6.78 28.66 46.18
C ALA A 19 7.87 28.02 47.07
N VAL A 20 9.12 28.15 46.63
CA VAL A 20 10.35 27.68 47.29
C VAL A 20 10.79 28.65 48.40
N LEU A 21 11.50 28.15 49.42
CA LEU A 21 12.26 28.93 50.38
C LEU A 21 13.74 28.52 50.41
N ALA A 22 14.62 29.53 50.35
CA ALA A 22 16.03 29.60 50.78
C ALA A 22 17.09 28.57 50.27
N GLY A 23 18.31 29.09 50.06
CA GLY A 23 19.55 28.29 49.88
C GLY A 23 20.34 28.14 51.20
N PRO A 24 21.67 27.92 51.17
CA PRO A 24 22.60 28.73 50.37
C PRO A 24 23.66 27.98 49.53
N SER A 25 24.48 28.78 48.85
CA SER A 25 25.57 28.50 47.91
C SER A 25 26.71 27.59 48.37
N CYS A 26 27.36 26.92 47.40
CA CYS A 26 28.83 26.89 47.23
C CYS A 26 29.19 26.52 45.78
N GLU A 27 30.45 26.78 45.38
CA GLU A 27 30.93 26.67 43.99
C GLU A 27 31.90 25.49 43.77
N SER A 28 31.94 24.97 42.54
CA SER A 28 33.03 24.15 41.97
C SER A 28 33.29 22.76 42.60
N GLY A 29 34.05 21.93 41.88
CA GLY A 29 34.51 20.61 42.35
C GLY A 29 34.29 19.48 41.35
N ALA A 30 35.27 18.59 41.22
CA ALA A 30 35.22 17.41 40.35
C ALA A 30 35.05 16.12 41.18
N CYS A 31 35.19 14.95 40.52
CA CYS A 31 35.23 13.60 41.10
C CYS A 31 33.89 13.03 41.62
N SER A 32 33.68 11.70 41.76
CA SER A 32 34.01 10.53 40.92
C SER A 32 33.49 9.25 41.61
N ASP A 33 32.84 8.35 40.87
CA ASP A 33 32.69 6.90 41.14
C ASP A 33 32.03 6.34 42.44
N GLN A 34 31.71 5.04 42.36
CA GLN A 34 31.44 4.02 43.41
C GLN A 34 30.11 3.99 44.22
N ASP A 35 29.30 2.99 43.85
CA ASP A 35 28.83 1.83 44.66
C ASP A 35 27.93 1.92 45.91
N SER A 36 27.17 0.81 46.07
CA SER A 36 26.39 0.34 47.25
C SER A 36 25.16 1.18 47.67
N ALA A 37 23.92 0.69 47.78
CA ALA A 37 23.33 -0.58 48.25
C ALA A 37 23.25 -0.76 49.79
N ALA A 38 22.08 -0.49 50.38
CA ALA A 38 21.63 -0.94 51.71
C ALA A 38 20.10 -0.79 51.88
N SER A 39 19.50 -1.34 52.97
CA SER A 39 18.04 -1.34 53.21
C SER A 39 17.66 -1.15 54.68
N ALA A 40 16.67 -0.29 54.98
CA ALA A 40 15.76 -0.30 56.15
C ALA A 40 14.65 0.76 55.92
N SER A 41 13.36 0.64 56.25
CA SER A 41 12.54 -0.20 57.16
C SER A 41 12.18 0.47 58.51
N LEU A 42 10.96 1.04 58.58
CA LEU A 42 10.19 1.52 59.74
C LEU A 42 8.75 1.75 59.20
N LEU A 43 7.66 1.02 59.51
CA LEU A 43 7.15 0.30 60.68
C LEU A 43 6.37 1.17 61.68
N GLN A 44 5.04 1.25 61.50
CA GLN A 44 4.06 1.41 62.59
C GLN A 44 2.70 0.78 62.23
N THR A 45 1.85 0.52 63.23
CA THR A 45 0.81 -0.51 63.15
C THR A 45 -0.51 -0.16 63.85
N LYS A 46 -1.65 -0.53 63.24
CA LYS A 46 -2.96 -0.93 63.83
C LYS A 46 -3.98 -1.11 62.66
N GLY A 47 -4.94 -2.04 62.66
CA GLY A 47 -5.16 -3.20 63.54
C GLY A 47 -6.64 -3.51 63.77
N ASN A 48 -7.18 -4.55 63.12
CA ASN A 48 -8.26 -5.42 63.65
C ASN A 48 -8.55 -6.63 62.73
N LYS A 49 -9.19 -7.67 63.29
CA LYS A 49 -9.72 -8.88 62.65
C LYS A 49 -11.06 -9.24 63.32
N GLU A 50 -11.95 -9.94 62.63
CA GLU A 50 -12.73 -11.04 63.23
C GLU A 50 -13.27 -12.04 62.19
N ARG A 51 -14.08 -13.03 62.61
CA ARG A 51 -14.25 -14.33 61.90
C ARG A 51 -15.60 -15.02 62.19
N PHE A 52 -16.01 -15.92 61.27
CA PHE A 52 -17.08 -16.93 61.40
C PHE A 52 -18.53 -16.38 61.51
N ALA A 53 -19.62 -17.14 61.28
CA ALA A 53 -19.80 -18.58 61.02
C ALA A 53 -20.88 -18.85 59.92
N SER A 54 -21.32 -20.12 59.77
CA SER A 54 -22.21 -20.64 58.71
C SER A 54 -23.53 -21.25 59.23
N VAL A 55 -24.62 -21.18 58.42
CA VAL A 55 -25.88 -21.94 58.60
C VAL A 55 -26.40 -22.41 57.21
N SER A 56 -27.33 -23.37 57.15
CA SER A 56 -27.93 -23.95 55.92
C SER A 56 -29.36 -24.50 56.19
N LEU A 57 -30.00 -25.11 55.17
CA LEU A 57 -31.37 -25.68 55.12
C LEU A 57 -32.46 -24.65 54.71
N ASN A 58 -33.24 -24.82 53.61
CA ASN A 58 -34.36 -25.75 53.27
C ASN A 58 -35.70 -25.30 53.91
N GLU A 59 -36.92 -25.51 53.37
CA GLU A 59 -37.47 -25.89 52.03
C GLU A 59 -38.99 -25.56 52.04
N GLU A 60 -39.66 -25.45 50.86
CA GLU A 60 -41.12 -25.28 50.65
C GLU A 60 -41.79 -24.00 51.25
N GLY A 61 -42.92 -23.46 50.75
CA GLY A 61 -43.62 -23.68 49.46
C GLY A 61 -45.04 -23.04 49.43
N VAL A 62 -45.49 -22.51 48.28
CA VAL A 62 -46.92 -22.22 47.90
C VAL A 62 -47.59 -21.04 48.68
N SER A 63 -48.40 -20.10 48.14
CA SER A 63 -48.98 -19.79 46.80
C SER A 63 -49.39 -18.30 46.66
N GLU A 64 -49.40 -17.76 45.42
CA GLU A 64 -50.44 -16.91 44.76
C GLU A 64 -51.14 -15.71 45.49
N LEU A 65 -51.49 -14.55 44.88
CA LEU A 65 -51.38 -13.93 43.52
C LEU A 65 -50.87 -12.46 43.71
N HIS A 66 -50.64 -11.55 42.73
CA HIS A 66 -50.94 -11.42 41.28
C HIS A 66 -49.76 -10.72 40.56
N GLY A 67 -49.65 -10.91 39.23
CA GLY A 67 -48.78 -10.09 38.37
C GLY A 67 -48.38 -10.78 37.08
N ASP A 68 -49.24 -10.72 36.05
CA ASP A 68 -49.04 -11.44 34.79
C ASP A 68 -47.73 -11.09 34.05
N SER A 69 -47.02 -12.13 33.61
CA SER A 69 -45.85 -12.00 32.74
C SER A 69 -45.73 -13.18 31.76
N SER A 70 -46.63 -13.22 30.79
CA SER A 70 -46.46 -14.05 29.59
C SER A 70 -47.19 -13.44 28.38
N ALA A 71 -46.83 -13.71 27.14
CA ALA A 71 -45.50 -13.97 26.55
C ALA A 71 -45.67 -13.89 25.03
N ASP A 72 -44.67 -13.39 24.29
CA ASP A 72 -44.60 -13.72 22.87
C ASP A 72 -43.16 -13.95 22.39
N ALA A 73 -43.00 -15.06 21.68
CA ALA A 73 -41.78 -15.84 21.60
C ALA A 73 -40.57 -15.14 20.95
N LEU A 74 -39.47 -15.03 21.71
CA LEU A 74 -38.14 -15.18 21.12
C LEU A 74 -37.97 -16.63 20.66
N ASP A 75 -38.08 -16.86 19.35
CA ASP A 75 -37.89 -18.15 18.65
C ASP A 75 -36.68 -18.95 19.21
N PRO A 76 -36.92 -20.06 19.94
CA PRO A 76 -35.86 -20.87 20.54
C PRO A 76 -34.93 -21.55 19.53
N SER A 77 -35.29 -21.62 18.24
CA SER A 77 -34.49 -22.30 17.21
C SER A 77 -33.16 -21.60 16.87
N LYS A 78 -32.97 -20.35 17.30
CA LYS A 78 -31.81 -19.52 16.96
C LYS A 78 -30.71 -19.44 18.03
N ALA A 79 -30.83 -20.20 19.13
CA ALA A 79 -29.69 -20.48 19.98
C ALA A 79 -28.67 -21.37 19.23
N ALA A 80 -27.43 -20.90 19.07
CA ALA A 80 -26.39 -21.66 18.36
C ALA A 80 -26.01 -22.93 19.14
N SER A 81 -26.52 -24.08 18.69
CA SER A 81 -26.51 -25.33 19.45
C SER A 81 -25.23 -26.14 19.21
N TRP A 82 -24.77 -26.81 20.26
CA TRP A 82 -23.58 -27.66 20.21
C TRP A 82 -23.99 -29.11 19.90
N ALA A 83 -24.14 -29.42 18.61
CA ALA A 83 -24.40 -30.78 18.13
C ALA A 83 -23.32 -31.75 18.65
N VAL A 84 -23.74 -32.93 19.11
CA VAL A 84 -22.86 -33.91 19.78
C VAL A 84 -22.59 -35.09 18.87
N THR A 85 -21.35 -35.54 18.81
CA THR A 85 -20.96 -36.83 18.24
C THR A 85 -20.24 -37.64 19.32
N PRO A 86 -20.92 -38.62 19.94
CA PRO A 86 -20.30 -39.51 20.92
C PRO A 86 -19.13 -40.32 20.34
N ASP A 87 -18.29 -40.84 21.23
CA ASP A 87 -17.19 -41.78 20.95
C ASP A 87 -16.22 -41.38 19.83
N THR A 88 -16.09 -40.07 19.57
CA THR A 88 -15.24 -39.52 18.50
C THR A 88 -14.32 -38.41 18.99
N ARG A 89 -13.11 -38.39 18.41
CA ARG A 89 -12.16 -37.28 18.52
C ARG A 89 -11.92 -36.64 17.16
N SER A 90 -12.22 -35.34 17.01
CA SER A 90 -12.01 -34.62 15.74
C SER A 90 -10.53 -34.44 15.38
N ARG A 91 -10.22 -34.53 14.08
CA ARG A 91 -8.86 -34.37 13.52
C ARG A 91 -8.45 -32.91 13.20
N CYS A 92 -9.30 -31.90 13.46
CA CYS A 92 -8.91 -30.50 13.25
C CYS A 92 -7.66 -30.12 14.06
N ARG A 93 -6.90 -29.12 13.59
CA ARG A 93 -5.69 -28.67 14.29
C ARG A 93 -6.02 -28.23 15.71
N TYR A 94 -5.32 -28.81 16.68
CA TYR A 94 -5.48 -28.53 18.09
C TYR A 94 -4.97 -27.12 18.43
N VAL A 95 -5.75 -26.38 19.23
CA VAL A 95 -5.45 -24.98 19.59
C VAL A 95 -5.23 -24.83 21.09
N THR A 96 -6.20 -25.22 21.93
CA THR A 96 -6.16 -24.98 23.39
C THR A 96 -6.67 -26.18 24.19
N ARG A 97 -6.06 -26.46 25.35
CA ARG A 97 -6.60 -27.39 26.37
C ARG A 97 -7.33 -26.61 27.46
N VAL A 98 -8.47 -27.13 27.88
CA VAL A 98 -9.01 -26.90 29.23
C VAL A 98 -8.71 -28.17 30.04
N ASN A 99 -7.82 -28.04 31.03
CA ASN A 99 -7.48 -29.11 31.98
C ASN A 99 -8.44 -29.05 33.17
N GLY A 100 -8.95 -30.19 33.64
CA GLY A 100 -9.81 -30.26 34.82
C GLY A 100 -11.06 -29.35 34.83
N PRO A 101 -11.83 -29.22 33.73
CA PRO A 101 -13.08 -28.47 33.75
C PRO A 101 -14.11 -29.16 34.66
N ALA A 102 -14.83 -28.36 35.45
CA ALA A 102 -15.87 -28.83 36.36
C ALA A 102 -17.14 -29.31 35.61
N SER A 103 -17.41 -28.80 34.40
CA SER A 103 -18.57 -29.22 33.61
C SER A 103 -18.38 -29.11 32.09
N MET A 104 -19.24 -29.80 31.35
CA MET A 104 -19.35 -29.66 29.89
C MET A 104 -19.77 -28.25 29.46
N THR A 105 -20.55 -27.54 30.30
CA THR A 105 -20.93 -26.14 30.09
C THR A 105 -19.70 -25.22 30.20
N GLU A 106 -18.82 -25.46 31.16
CA GLU A 106 -17.56 -24.71 31.28
C GLU A 106 -16.67 -24.90 30.03
N CYS A 107 -16.61 -26.12 29.48
CA CYS A 107 -15.93 -26.38 28.21
C CYS A 107 -16.56 -25.60 27.04
N ARG A 108 -17.89 -25.62 26.91
CA ARG A 108 -18.61 -24.83 25.89
C ARG A 108 -18.26 -23.36 26.01
N VAL A 109 -18.34 -22.77 27.21
CA VAL A 109 -18.05 -21.35 27.46
C VAL A 109 -16.58 -21.01 27.15
N LYS A 110 -15.61 -21.74 27.71
CA LYS A 110 -14.18 -21.48 27.49
C LYS A 110 -13.78 -21.63 26.02
N CYS A 111 -14.22 -22.69 25.33
CA CYS A 111 -13.95 -22.85 23.91
C CYS A 111 -14.65 -21.79 23.04
N SER A 112 -15.90 -21.42 23.34
CA SER A 112 -16.65 -20.39 22.58
C SER A 112 -16.01 -19.01 22.71
N ARG A 113 -15.64 -18.61 23.93
CA ARG A 113 -14.97 -17.34 24.24
C ARG A 113 -13.65 -17.20 23.47
N ASP A 114 -12.89 -18.28 23.38
CA ASP A 114 -11.62 -18.33 22.66
C ASP A 114 -11.83 -18.46 21.12
N GLY A 115 -13.08 -18.36 20.63
CA GLY A 115 -13.43 -18.29 19.22
C GLY A 115 -13.45 -19.62 18.48
N MET A 116 -13.54 -20.73 19.20
CA MET A 116 -13.46 -22.11 18.69
C MET A 116 -14.87 -22.68 18.40
N ASN A 117 -15.06 -23.26 17.22
CA ASN A 117 -16.34 -23.84 16.78
C ASN A 117 -16.44 -25.37 16.95
N VAL A 118 -15.37 -26.03 17.40
CA VAL A 118 -15.37 -27.46 17.75
C VAL A 118 -14.59 -27.67 19.05
N PHE A 119 -15.07 -28.56 19.91
CA PHE A 119 -14.23 -29.13 20.98
C PHE A 119 -14.46 -30.62 21.13
N THR A 120 -13.48 -31.32 21.72
CA THR A 120 -13.68 -32.71 22.17
C THR A 120 -13.48 -32.77 23.68
N ALA A 121 -14.46 -33.30 24.41
CA ALA A 121 -14.32 -33.70 25.80
C ALA A 121 -13.64 -35.07 25.90
N ARG A 122 -12.82 -35.29 26.93
CA ARG A 122 -12.33 -36.64 27.32
C ARG A 122 -12.89 -37.01 28.68
N ILE A 123 -13.60 -38.12 28.73
CA ILE A 123 -14.28 -38.68 29.89
C ILE A 123 -13.56 -39.98 30.28
N LYS A 124 -13.23 -40.16 31.57
CA LYS A 124 -12.58 -41.38 32.07
C LYS A 124 -13.09 -41.72 33.47
N GLY A 125 -13.76 -42.88 33.58
CA GLY A 125 -14.43 -43.33 34.80
C GLY A 125 -15.60 -42.42 35.17
N GLY A 126 -16.56 -42.25 34.26
CA GLY A 126 -17.71 -41.34 34.40
C GLY A 126 -17.39 -39.84 34.33
N SER A 127 -16.32 -39.38 34.99
CA SER A 127 -16.01 -37.96 35.10
C SER A 127 -15.29 -37.39 33.87
N LEU A 128 -15.67 -36.17 33.51
CA LEU A 128 -14.95 -35.30 32.58
C LEU A 128 -13.54 -34.99 33.11
N ARG A 129 -12.52 -35.01 32.23
CA ARG A 129 -11.11 -34.77 32.62
C ARG A 129 -10.46 -33.62 31.87
N ASN A 130 -10.78 -33.44 30.59
CA ASN A 130 -10.17 -32.43 29.72
C ASN A 130 -11.13 -32.07 28.59
N CYS A 131 -11.03 -30.83 28.09
CA CYS A 131 -11.61 -30.43 26.80
C CYS A 131 -10.53 -29.87 25.88
N TYR A 132 -10.62 -30.20 24.60
CA TYR A 132 -9.65 -29.84 23.56
C TYR A 132 -10.34 -28.92 22.54
N CYS A 133 -10.21 -27.60 22.72
CA CYS A 133 -10.84 -26.59 21.87
C CYS A 133 -10.09 -26.47 20.53
N ARG A 134 -10.84 -26.31 19.43
CA ARG A 134 -10.32 -26.30 18.05
C ARG A 134 -11.11 -25.38 17.12
N ARG A 135 -10.42 -24.84 16.12
CA ARG A 135 -11.04 -24.18 14.96
C ARG A 135 -11.03 -25.13 13.78
N CYS A 136 -12.20 -25.37 13.21
CA CYS A 136 -12.41 -26.10 11.97
C CYS A 136 -13.04 -25.14 10.93
N SER A 137 -12.82 -25.35 9.63
CA SER A 137 -13.57 -24.60 8.61
C SER A 137 -15.07 -24.98 8.64
N PRO A 138 -15.99 -24.16 8.08
CA PRO A 138 -17.39 -24.55 7.93
C PRO A 138 -17.55 -25.89 7.18
N SER A 139 -16.78 -26.08 6.10
CA SER A 139 -16.67 -27.35 5.36
C SER A 139 -16.17 -28.56 6.18
N GLN A 140 -15.57 -28.35 7.35
CA GLN A 140 -15.17 -29.40 8.30
C GLN A 140 -16.15 -29.55 9.48
N ALA A 141 -17.11 -28.63 9.62
CA ALA A 141 -18.14 -28.63 10.66
C ALA A 141 -19.46 -29.20 10.11
N ASP A 142 -19.90 -28.74 8.94
CA ASP A 142 -21.18 -29.10 8.32
C ASP A 142 -21.11 -30.44 7.55
N GLY A 143 -19.91 -30.97 7.31
CA GLY A 143 -19.65 -32.09 6.38
C GLY A 143 -18.88 -33.26 7.00
N ARG A 144 -19.56 -34.07 7.84
CA ARG A 144 -19.10 -35.36 8.41
C ARG A 144 -17.70 -35.31 9.05
N LEU A 145 -17.66 -35.20 10.38
CA LEU A 145 -16.43 -35.21 11.19
C LEU A 145 -15.42 -36.26 10.69
N ALA A 146 -14.24 -35.78 10.27
CA ALA A 146 -13.05 -36.61 10.19
C ALA A 146 -12.62 -37.00 11.62
N SER A 147 -13.25 -38.03 12.14
CA SER A 147 -13.06 -38.59 13.48
C SER A 147 -12.08 -39.77 13.44
N LYS A 148 -11.68 -40.25 14.62
CA LYS A 148 -11.24 -41.64 14.82
C LYS A 148 -11.91 -42.11 16.12
N GLN A 149 -12.24 -43.40 16.22
CA GLN A 149 -12.47 -43.99 17.54
C GLN A 149 -11.18 -43.89 18.38
N PRO A 150 -11.29 -43.72 19.70
CA PRO A 150 -10.14 -43.44 20.55
C PRO A 150 -9.34 -44.71 20.90
N ASP A 151 -8.06 -44.72 20.54
CA ASP A 151 -7.12 -45.73 21.05
C ASP A 151 -6.87 -45.51 22.55
N GLY A 152 -7.17 -46.50 23.39
CA GLY A 152 -6.72 -46.58 24.78
C GLY A 152 -7.43 -45.69 25.82
N GLY A 153 -8.34 -46.30 26.59
CA GLY A 153 -8.66 -45.86 27.96
C GLY A 153 -9.34 -44.49 28.12
N GLY A 154 -10.53 -44.34 27.57
CA GLY A 154 -11.47 -43.25 27.88
C GLY A 154 -12.40 -42.89 26.71
N ARG A 155 -13.64 -42.51 27.04
CA ARG A 155 -14.62 -41.99 26.08
C ARG A 155 -14.23 -40.58 25.64
N TYR A 156 -14.52 -40.24 24.40
CA TYR A 156 -14.38 -38.89 23.87
C TYR A 156 -15.69 -38.45 23.22
N GLU A 157 -16.12 -37.23 23.49
CA GLU A 157 -17.36 -36.67 22.90
C GLU A 157 -16.98 -35.39 22.16
N THR A 158 -17.23 -35.34 20.85
CA THR A 158 -16.95 -34.15 20.04
C THR A 158 -18.21 -33.32 19.91
N HIS A 159 -18.09 -32.02 20.18
CA HIS A 159 -19.15 -31.04 20.01
C HIS A 159 -18.80 -30.10 18.86
N VAL A 160 -19.78 -29.82 18.00
CA VAL A 160 -19.67 -28.89 16.88
C VAL A 160 -20.71 -27.79 17.05
N LEU A 161 -20.32 -26.53 16.92
CA LEU A 161 -21.22 -25.38 17.03
C LEU A 161 -21.96 -25.21 15.70
N VAL A 162 -23.25 -25.56 15.68
CA VAL A 162 -24.13 -25.44 14.53
C VAL A 162 -24.91 -24.12 14.60
N ARG A 163 -25.19 -23.54 13.43
CA ARG A 163 -26.15 -22.43 13.27
C ARG A 163 -27.24 -22.90 12.31
N GLY A 164 -28.50 -22.77 12.72
CA GLY A 164 -29.63 -23.28 11.95
C GLY A 164 -29.70 -22.67 10.55
N SER A 165 -29.83 -23.51 9.53
CA SER A 165 -30.06 -23.13 8.14
C SER A 165 -31.36 -23.76 7.65
N SER A 166 -32.30 -22.93 7.19
CA SER A 166 -33.54 -23.38 6.57
C SER A 166 -33.28 -23.90 5.16
N THR A 167 -33.55 -25.18 4.92
CA THR A 167 -33.43 -25.81 3.60
C THR A 167 -34.75 -25.78 2.84
N SER A 168 -34.73 -25.43 1.57
CA SER A 168 -35.75 -25.81 0.59
C SER A 168 -35.06 -26.45 -0.63
N SER A 169 -35.73 -27.43 -1.24
CA SER A 169 -35.15 -28.31 -2.25
C SER A 169 -36.08 -28.45 -3.45
N THR A 170 -35.52 -28.40 -4.66
CA THR A 170 -36.21 -28.83 -5.89
C THR A 170 -35.24 -29.58 -6.81
N THR A 171 -35.77 -30.51 -7.60
CA THR A 171 -35.03 -31.55 -8.31
C THR A 171 -34.86 -31.31 -9.83
N ALA A 172 -34.16 -32.26 -10.46
CA ALA A 172 -33.79 -32.49 -11.86
C ALA A 172 -34.89 -32.24 -12.95
N ALA A 173 -34.66 -32.36 -14.27
CA ALA A 173 -33.67 -33.17 -15.00
C ALA A 173 -33.47 -32.78 -16.49
N THR A 174 -32.47 -33.41 -17.16
CA THR A 174 -32.40 -33.74 -18.62
C THR A 174 -32.33 -32.59 -19.67
N ALA A 175 -31.80 -32.74 -20.90
CA ALA A 175 -31.13 -33.86 -21.60
C ALA A 175 -30.14 -33.37 -22.72
N SER A 176 -29.48 -34.33 -23.37
CA SER A 176 -28.30 -34.28 -24.27
C SER A 176 -28.49 -33.83 -25.73
N SER A 177 -27.41 -33.29 -26.34
CA SER A 177 -26.90 -33.55 -27.71
C SER A 177 -25.48 -32.93 -27.84
N THR A 178 -24.39 -33.58 -28.32
CA THR A 178 -24.02 -34.09 -29.67
C THR A 178 -24.14 -33.06 -30.79
N SER A 179 -23.14 -32.81 -31.66
CA SER A 179 -21.76 -33.33 -31.80
C SER A 179 -20.99 -32.51 -32.86
N GLY A 180 -19.65 -32.47 -32.87
CA GLY A 180 -18.91 -31.89 -34.00
C GLY A 180 -17.43 -31.54 -33.76
N SER A 181 -16.54 -32.20 -34.50
CA SER A 181 -15.09 -31.95 -34.69
C SER A 181 -14.66 -32.79 -35.90
N PRO A 182 -13.48 -32.60 -36.54
CA PRO A 182 -12.36 -31.68 -36.25
C PRO A 182 -12.18 -30.69 -37.45
N THR A 183 -11.03 -30.15 -37.91
CA THR A 183 -9.58 -30.42 -37.72
C THR A 183 -8.74 -29.22 -38.18
N ALA A 184 -7.53 -29.06 -37.62
CA ALA A 184 -6.26 -28.59 -38.25
C ALA A 184 -6.18 -27.28 -39.10
N ALA A 185 -5.07 -26.53 -39.15
CA ALA A 185 -3.87 -26.42 -38.30
C ALA A 185 -3.00 -25.20 -38.73
N VAL A 186 -2.02 -24.79 -37.91
CA VAL A 186 -0.58 -24.52 -38.25
C VAL A 186 -0.26 -23.71 -39.54
N THR A 187 0.56 -22.63 -39.58
CA THR A 187 1.33 -21.81 -38.61
C THR A 187 1.88 -20.54 -39.31
N THR A 188 2.42 -19.55 -38.55
CA THR A 188 3.59 -18.66 -38.90
C THR A 188 3.50 -17.70 -40.11
N SER A 189 4.10 -16.49 -40.14
CA SER A 189 4.79 -15.66 -39.11
C SER A 189 5.07 -14.22 -39.62
N SER A 190 5.69 -13.38 -38.76
CA SER A 190 6.72 -12.37 -39.08
C SER A 190 6.41 -11.14 -39.97
N THR A 191 6.03 -10.04 -39.30
CA THR A 191 6.72 -8.72 -39.27
C THR A 191 7.19 -7.98 -40.54
N SER A 192 6.75 -6.71 -40.69
CA SER A 192 7.60 -5.56 -41.07
C SER A 192 6.97 -4.19 -40.73
N SER A 193 7.79 -3.21 -40.33
CA SER A 193 7.51 -1.74 -40.31
C SER A 193 8.14 -1.10 -41.58
N PRO A 194 8.22 0.24 -41.86
CA PRO A 194 7.94 1.49 -41.10
C PRO A 194 7.02 2.44 -41.95
N PRO A 195 7.21 3.78 -42.13
CA PRO A 195 7.67 4.91 -41.28
C PRO A 195 6.50 5.92 -41.01
N GLY A 196 6.64 7.17 -40.52
CA GLY A 196 7.77 7.90 -39.93
C GLY A 196 8.19 9.19 -40.68
N THR A 197 7.65 10.37 -40.32
CA THR A 197 8.03 11.69 -40.89
C THR A 197 7.96 12.84 -39.88
N THR A 198 8.72 13.91 -40.11
CA THR A 198 8.82 15.13 -39.28
C THR A 198 8.50 16.39 -40.09
N GLY A 199 8.02 17.44 -39.43
CA GLY A 199 7.83 18.77 -40.01
C GLY A 199 7.87 19.86 -38.93
N SER A 200 8.51 20.99 -39.22
CA SER A 200 8.59 22.16 -38.35
C SER A 200 8.18 23.40 -39.11
N GLY A 201 7.43 24.29 -38.47
CA GLY A 201 6.98 25.55 -39.04
C GLY A 201 6.43 26.46 -37.95
N ALA A 202 6.76 27.75 -38.02
CA ALA A 202 6.37 28.74 -37.02
C ALA A 202 5.95 30.04 -37.70
N ALA A 203 4.71 30.49 -37.46
CA ALA A 203 4.31 31.90 -37.55
C ALA A 203 2.89 32.11 -37.01
N THR A 204 2.63 33.35 -36.56
CA THR A 204 1.32 34.02 -36.44
C THR A 204 0.28 33.47 -35.44
N SER A 205 -0.46 34.40 -34.84
CA SER A 205 -1.33 34.21 -33.69
C SER A 205 -2.76 34.67 -33.94
N THR A 206 -3.75 33.82 -33.64
CA THR A 206 -5.16 34.20 -33.52
C THR A 206 -5.73 33.59 -32.23
N PRO A 207 -6.33 34.37 -31.32
CA PRO A 207 -6.81 33.86 -30.04
C PRO A 207 -8.19 33.18 -30.17
N ALA A 208 -8.21 31.84 -30.21
CA ALA A 208 -9.40 31.04 -30.00
C ALA A 208 -9.24 30.25 -28.68
N GLY A 209 -10.04 30.58 -27.66
CA GLY A 209 -9.83 30.24 -26.24
C GLY A 209 -10.01 28.78 -25.80
N GLY A 210 -9.63 27.80 -26.63
CA GLY A 210 -9.55 26.40 -26.21
C GLY A 210 -8.24 26.13 -25.46
N ALA A 211 -8.26 26.19 -24.13
CA ALA A 211 -7.08 25.86 -23.32
C ALA A 211 -6.68 24.39 -23.53
N ALA A 212 -5.44 24.16 -23.98
CA ALA A 212 -4.94 22.82 -24.25
C ALA A 212 -4.96 21.94 -22.99
N LEU A 213 -5.46 20.71 -23.11
CA LEU A 213 -5.57 19.77 -22.00
C LEU A 213 -4.18 19.46 -21.40
N PRO A 214 -4.00 19.57 -20.07
CA PRO A 214 -2.73 19.20 -19.43
C PRO A 214 -2.51 17.69 -19.56
N ARG A 215 -1.30 17.27 -19.96
CA ARG A 215 -1.00 15.90 -20.42
C ARG A 215 -0.74 14.93 -19.26
N THR A 216 -1.59 15.02 -18.25
CA THR A 216 -1.56 14.26 -17.00
C THR A 216 -1.65 12.75 -17.23
N VAL A 217 -1.17 12.01 -16.25
CA VAL A 217 -0.96 10.56 -16.23
C VAL A 217 -1.99 9.85 -15.35
N PHE A 218 -2.51 10.49 -14.30
CA PHE A 218 -3.59 9.93 -13.47
C PHE A 218 -4.76 10.89 -13.18
N TRP A 219 -4.52 12.18 -12.91
CA TRP A 219 -5.60 13.17 -12.84
C TRP A 219 -6.33 13.27 -14.18
N ASP A 220 -7.67 13.31 -14.23
CA ASP A 220 -8.37 13.40 -15.52
C ASP A 220 -8.33 14.83 -16.07
N ALA A 221 -7.76 15.01 -17.26
CA ALA A 221 -7.55 16.32 -17.87
C ALA A 221 -8.87 17.04 -18.21
N ASN A 222 -9.93 16.30 -18.55
CA ASN A 222 -11.23 16.87 -18.84
C ASN A 222 -11.92 17.31 -17.54
N ASN A 223 -11.84 16.51 -16.47
CA ASN A 223 -12.31 16.93 -15.15
C ASN A 223 -11.51 18.14 -14.62
N LEU A 224 -10.19 18.16 -14.78
CA LEU A 224 -9.33 19.30 -14.39
C LEU A 224 -9.79 20.60 -15.05
N VAL A 225 -10.07 20.59 -16.37
CA VAL A 225 -10.58 21.76 -17.11
C VAL A 225 -12.03 22.08 -16.76
N ALA A 226 -12.92 21.08 -16.72
CA ALA A 226 -14.35 21.29 -16.47
C ALA A 226 -14.65 21.78 -15.04
N VAL A 227 -13.95 21.26 -14.02
CA VAL A 227 -14.07 21.75 -12.64
C VAL A 227 -13.47 23.15 -12.49
N ARG A 228 -12.35 23.44 -13.19
CA ARG A 228 -11.79 24.81 -13.23
C ARG A 228 -12.75 25.79 -13.90
N ALA A 229 -13.41 25.40 -14.99
CA ALA A 229 -14.43 26.22 -15.65
C ALA A 229 -15.63 26.48 -14.71
N LEU A 230 -16.16 25.42 -14.07
CA LEU A 230 -17.25 25.50 -13.09
C LEU A 230 -16.94 26.41 -11.89
N LEU A 231 -15.67 26.48 -11.47
CA LEU A 231 -15.20 27.37 -10.40
C LEU A 231 -14.98 28.83 -10.86
N ALA A 232 -14.89 29.07 -12.17
CA ALA A 232 -14.69 30.39 -12.78
C ALA A 232 -15.98 31.00 -13.36
N GLU A 233 -17.13 30.33 -13.24
CA GLU A 233 -18.42 30.88 -13.65
C GLU A 233 -18.83 32.07 -12.77
N PRO A 234 -19.52 33.10 -13.30
CA PRO A 234 -20.00 34.24 -12.50
C PRO A 234 -21.03 33.90 -11.42
N ARG A 235 -21.64 32.71 -11.47
CA ARG A 235 -22.59 32.21 -10.47
C ARG A 235 -21.85 31.44 -9.37
N PRO A 236 -22.33 31.43 -8.11
CA PRO A 236 -21.70 30.66 -7.04
C PRO A 236 -21.51 29.17 -7.41
N PRO A 237 -20.30 28.62 -7.28
CA PRO A 237 -20.06 27.21 -7.62
C PRO A 237 -20.77 26.27 -6.63
N PRO A 238 -21.12 25.03 -7.06
CA PRO A 238 -21.80 24.06 -6.20
C PRO A 238 -21.08 23.82 -4.86
N ALA A 239 -21.83 23.59 -3.80
CA ALA A 239 -21.30 23.51 -2.43
C ALA A 239 -20.15 22.50 -2.25
N TRP A 240 -20.14 21.40 -3.00
CA TRP A 240 -19.03 20.42 -3.01
C TRP A 240 -17.74 21.04 -3.58
N ALA A 241 -17.83 21.77 -4.69
CA ALA A 241 -16.70 22.40 -5.38
C ALA A 241 -16.17 23.59 -4.58
N ALA A 242 -17.07 24.45 -4.09
CA ALA A 242 -16.73 25.57 -3.23
C ALA A 242 -16.01 25.14 -1.95
N THR A 243 -16.46 24.05 -1.32
CA THR A 243 -15.84 23.52 -0.08
C THR A 243 -14.51 22.85 -0.37
N ALA A 244 -14.42 22.06 -1.43
CA ALA A 244 -13.18 21.46 -1.89
C ALA A 244 -12.11 22.51 -2.23
N LEU A 245 -12.46 23.59 -2.92
CA LEU A 245 -11.55 24.70 -3.23
C LEU A 245 -11.08 25.42 -1.96
N ARG A 246 -11.98 25.73 -1.00
CA ARG A 246 -11.56 26.35 0.27
C ARG A 246 -10.58 25.48 1.06
N HIS A 247 -10.84 24.17 1.15
CA HIS A 247 -9.94 23.24 1.85
C HIS A 247 -8.59 23.08 1.13
N LEU A 248 -8.58 23.13 -0.21
CA LEU A 248 -7.36 23.13 -1.01
C LEU A 248 -6.54 24.41 -0.82
N VAL A 249 -7.18 25.58 -0.89
CA VAL A 249 -6.54 26.89 -0.70
C VAL A 249 -5.97 27.03 0.72
N GLN A 250 -6.72 26.64 1.76
CA GLN A 250 -6.19 26.64 3.13
C GLN A 250 -4.95 25.74 3.25
N ALA A 251 -4.99 24.52 2.70
CA ALA A 251 -3.83 23.63 2.70
C ALA A 251 -2.65 24.21 1.91
N ALA A 252 -2.91 24.97 0.83
CA ALA A 252 -1.88 25.63 0.04
C ALA A 252 -1.19 26.76 0.81
N GLU A 253 -1.94 27.64 1.49
CA GLU A 253 -1.39 28.67 2.39
C GLU A 253 -0.53 28.05 3.51
N GLU A 254 -1.02 26.97 4.14
CA GLU A 254 -0.25 26.22 5.14
C GLU A 254 1.06 25.65 4.56
N ARG A 255 1.02 25.08 3.34
CA ARG A 255 2.17 24.47 2.67
C ARG A 255 3.18 25.48 2.12
N MET A 256 2.76 26.68 1.71
CA MET A 256 3.68 27.77 1.32
C MET A 256 4.60 28.20 2.47
N SER A 257 4.20 28.02 3.73
CA SER A 257 5.05 28.28 4.90
C SER A 257 6.18 27.25 5.11
N PHE A 258 6.25 26.22 4.25
CA PHE A 258 7.12 25.05 4.31
C PHE A 258 7.29 24.48 5.74
N PRO A 259 6.20 24.03 6.39
CA PRO A 259 6.19 23.67 7.80
C PRO A 259 7.04 22.41 8.08
N PRO A 260 7.71 22.32 9.25
CA PRO A 260 8.63 21.22 9.56
C PRO A 260 7.95 19.85 9.58
N GLY A 261 8.74 18.82 9.33
CA GLY A 261 8.34 17.42 9.34
C GLY A 261 8.26 16.78 10.72
N ARG A 262 8.08 15.46 10.71
CA ARG A 262 8.04 14.61 11.92
C ARG A 262 9.42 14.23 12.43
N SER A 263 10.39 14.15 11.51
CA SER A 263 11.81 13.89 11.75
C SER A 263 12.68 15.07 11.31
N VAL A 264 12.14 15.96 10.47
CA VAL A 264 12.85 17.12 9.91
C VAL A 264 12.40 18.39 10.61
N SER A 265 13.11 18.83 11.65
CA SER A 265 12.78 20.03 12.42
C SER A 265 12.97 21.36 11.66
N ARG A 266 13.62 21.33 10.50
CA ARG A 266 13.84 22.51 9.64
C ARG A 266 12.66 22.75 8.70
N ARG A 267 12.28 24.02 8.53
CA ARG A 267 11.40 24.45 7.44
C ARG A 267 12.07 24.20 6.08
N GLY A 268 11.25 24.04 5.05
CA GLY A 268 11.70 23.87 3.67
C GLY A 268 12.00 25.20 2.94
N PRO A 269 12.18 25.16 1.61
CA PRO A 269 12.04 23.99 0.74
C PRO A 269 13.08 22.92 1.07
N TRP A 270 12.66 21.64 1.04
CA TRP A 270 13.50 20.53 1.47
C TRP A 270 14.37 19.99 0.35
N SER A 271 15.45 19.30 0.72
CA SER A 271 16.39 18.65 -0.17
C SER A 271 17.02 17.45 0.55
N PRO A 272 17.29 16.31 -0.13
CA PRO A 272 18.06 15.22 0.46
C PRO A 272 19.44 15.67 0.95
N ALA A 273 20.00 16.78 0.45
CA ALA A 273 21.27 17.32 0.94
C ALA A 273 21.21 17.77 2.42
N MET A 274 20.01 18.00 2.96
CA MET A 274 19.79 18.54 4.31
C MET A 274 19.80 17.50 5.45
N LYS A 275 19.77 16.18 5.14
CA LYS A 275 19.66 15.11 6.16
C LYS A 275 20.87 15.07 7.10
N SER A 276 20.66 14.59 8.34
CA SER A 276 21.73 14.44 9.32
C SER A 276 22.75 13.37 8.91
N SER A 277 22.24 12.23 8.44
CA SER A 277 23.02 11.02 8.13
C SER A 277 23.71 11.13 6.77
N THR A 278 24.90 10.56 6.58
CA THR A 278 25.59 10.56 5.28
C THR A 278 25.41 9.18 4.63
N PRO A 279 25.00 9.09 3.35
CA PRO A 279 24.94 7.81 2.64
C PRO A 279 26.35 7.21 2.45
N PRO A 280 26.50 5.89 2.28
CA PRO A 280 27.78 5.25 1.99
C PRO A 280 28.52 5.79 0.75
N SER A 281 27.81 6.41 -0.21
CA SER A 281 28.43 7.13 -1.34
C SER A 281 29.22 8.39 -0.95
N GLY A 282 29.08 8.88 0.28
CA GLY A 282 29.60 10.17 0.75
C GLY A 282 28.81 11.39 0.25
N ASP A 283 28.00 11.26 -0.80
CA ASP A 283 27.25 12.36 -1.41
C ASP A 283 25.85 12.47 -0.81
N LYS A 284 25.59 13.59 -0.12
CA LYS A 284 24.32 13.87 0.55
C LYS A 284 23.10 13.92 -0.39
N ARG A 285 23.28 14.00 -1.72
CA ARG A 285 22.17 13.99 -2.70
C ARG A 285 21.65 12.60 -3.05
N ASP A 286 22.37 11.52 -2.69
CA ASP A 286 21.81 10.17 -2.74
C ASP A 286 20.73 10.02 -1.66
N PHE A 287 19.64 9.31 -1.98
CA PHE A 287 18.56 9.04 -1.03
C PHE A 287 19.01 8.02 0.02
N TYR A 288 18.83 8.32 1.30
CA TYR A 288 19.16 7.42 2.40
C TYR A 288 18.04 7.33 3.43
N SER A 289 17.66 6.08 3.72
CA SER A 289 16.81 5.76 4.86
C SER A 289 17.20 4.40 5.44
N THR A 290 17.08 4.23 6.76
CA THR A 290 16.98 2.87 7.29
C THR A 290 15.59 2.30 7.02
N SER A 291 15.48 0.98 6.81
CA SER A 291 14.18 0.34 6.61
C SER A 291 13.27 0.63 7.79
N ILE A 292 12.01 1.00 7.51
CA ILE A 292 11.11 1.53 8.54
C ILE A 292 10.79 0.51 9.63
N TYR A 293 11.10 -0.77 9.46
CA TYR A 293 10.89 -1.82 10.45
C TYR A 293 12.18 -2.38 11.06
N ALA A 294 13.35 -1.82 10.76
CA ALA A 294 14.63 -2.28 11.29
C ALA A 294 14.92 -1.67 12.68
N TRP A 295 15.35 -2.51 13.64
CA TRP A 295 15.70 -2.13 15.01
C TRP A 295 17.04 -2.77 15.44
N PRO A 296 17.80 -2.18 16.39
CA PRO A 296 18.99 -2.82 16.94
C PRO A 296 18.68 -4.16 17.61
N CYS A 297 19.56 -5.16 17.45
CA CYS A 297 19.32 -6.53 17.91
C CYS A 297 19.34 -6.74 19.44
N ASP A 298 19.80 -5.74 20.20
CA ASP A 298 19.76 -5.70 21.66
C ASP A 298 18.45 -5.09 22.22
N VAL A 299 17.66 -4.42 21.36
CA VAL A 299 16.50 -3.64 21.79
C VAL A 299 15.25 -4.52 21.88
N SER A 300 14.77 -4.74 23.10
CA SER A 300 13.46 -5.36 23.33
C SER A 300 12.33 -4.42 22.90
N CYS A 301 11.17 -4.97 22.51
CA CYS A 301 10.03 -4.16 22.05
C CYS A 301 9.57 -3.13 23.09
N SER A 302 9.63 -3.44 24.38
CA SER A 302 9.28 -2.50 25.46
C SER A 302 10.34 -1.42 25.71
N LYS A 303 11.58 -1.59 25.22
CA LYS A 303 12.60 -0.52 25.11
C LYS A 303 12.34 0.31 23.84
N ALA A 304 12.08 -0.33 22.70
CA ALA A 304 11.72 0.31 21.43
C ALA A 304 10.51 1.26 21.57
N ALA A 305 9.39 0.77 22.12
CA ALA A 305 8.15 1.53 22.33
C ALA A 305 8.26 2.72 23.29
N ARG A 306 9.41 2.91 23.96
CA ARG A 306 9.72 4.06 24.84
C ARG A 306 10.85 4.94 24.29
N SER A 307 11.34 4.68 23.10
CA SER A 307 12.52 5.34 22.52
C SER A 307 12.29 6.78 22.02
N GLY A 308 11.03 7.26 22.00
CA GLY A 308 10.65 8.54 21.38
C GLY A 308 10.53 8.49 19.84
N TYR A 309 11.12 7.48 19.19
CA TYR A 309 11.08 7.30 17.73
C TYR A 309 10.35 6.02 17.29
N ALA A 310 9.58 5.36 18.16
CA ALA A 310 8.66 4.30 17.75
C ALA A 310 7.34 4.87 17.21
N GLY A 311 6.85 4.36 16.08
CA GLY A 311 5.47 4.56 15.61
C GLY A 311 4.46 3.59 16.20
N PHE A 312 4.74 3.05 17.40
CA PHE A 312 3.88 2.10 18.09
C PHE A 312 4.03 2.21 19.61
N THR A 313 2.99 1.78 20.33
CA THR A 313 2.93 1.79 21.79
C THR A 313 3.32 0.43 22.38
N SER A 314 3.65 0.40 23.67
CA SER A 314 3.95 -0.83 24.41
C SER A 314 2.82 -1.87 24.37
N ARG A 315 1.57 -1.46 24.17
CA ARG A 315 0.39 -2.34 24.03
C ARG A 315 0.38 -3.14 22.72
N GLN A 316 1.16 -2.73 21.71
CA GLN A 316 1.27 -3.42 20.43
C GLN A 316 2.35 -4.51 20.43
N CYS A 317 3.27 -4.49 21.40
CA CYS A 317 4.44 -5.35 21.41
C CYS A 317 4.13 -6.85 21.40
N ASN A 318 4.71 -7.55 20.42
CA ASN A 318 4.57 -9.00 20.25
C ASN A 318 5.88 -9.72 19.89
N TRP A 319 7.03 -9.02 19.87
CA TRP A 319 8.33 -9.59 19.52
C TRP A 319 8.79 -10.61 20.59
N PRO A 320 9.50 -11.69 20.21
CA PRO A 320 10.18 -12.56 21.17
C PRO A 320 11.28 -11.79 21.93
N THR A 321 11.53 -12.18 23.19
CA THR A 321 12.50 -11.52 24.09
C THR A 321 13.94 -12.07 23.99
N ARG A 322 14.23 -12.95 23.02
CA ARG A 322 15.59 -13.44 22.76
C ARG A 322 16.40 -12.44 21.93
N ARG A 323 17.72 -12.39 22.14
CA ARG A 323 18.66 -11.91 21.12
C ARG A 323 18.39 -12.71 19.84
N TYR A 324 18.31 -12.02 18.70
CA TYR A 324 17.93 -12.64 17.43
C TYR A 324 19.00 -13.61 16.89
N THR A 325 20.26 -13.38 17.23
CA THR A 325 21.38 -14.32 17.08
C THR A 325 22.38 -14.10 18.22
N ASP A 326 23.29 -15.04 18.41
CA ASP A 326 24.48 -14.84 19.26
C ASP A 326 25.50 -13.88 18.61
N ALA A 327 25.34 -13.57 17.32
CA ALA A 327 26.12 -12.59 16.55
C ALA A 327 25.62 -11.14 16.69
N CYS A 328 24.82 -10.83 17.72
CA CYS A 328 24.44 -9.46 18.06
C CYS A 328 25.62 -8.76 18.76
N GLY A 329 26.28 -7.84 18.06
CA GLY A 329 27.45 -7.11 18.52
C GLY A 329 27.16 -6.05 19.59
N PRO A 330 28.22 -5.51 20.24
CA PRO A 330 28.09 -4.54 21.33
C PRO A 330 27.50 -3.18 20.90
N ASP A 331 27.44 -2.92 19.59
CA ASP A 331 26.83 -1.73 18.97
C ASP A 331 25.36 -1.94 18.52
N GLY A 332 24.78 -3.09 18.85
CA GLY A 332 23.41 -3.46 18.49
C GLY A 332 23.22 -3.85 17.02
N LYS A 333 24.30 -4.13 16.28
CA LYS A 333 24.26 -4.67 14.90
C LYS A 333 24.42 -6.21 14.88
N PRO A 334 23.93 -6.90 13.83
CA PRO A 334 23.11 -6.39 12.72
C PRO A 334 21.70 -6.00 13.21
N TRP A 335 21.14 -4.94 12.64
CA TRP A 335 19.74 -4.58 12.90
C TRP A 335 18.80 -5.65 12.33
N VAL A 336 17.65 -5.82 12.99
CA VAL A 336 16.66 -6.88 12.72
C VAL A 336 15.30 -6.28 12.39
N VAL A 337 14.55 -6.95 11.50
CA VAL A 337 13.31 -6.41 10.91
C VAL A 337 12.07 -6.95 11.64
N HIS A 338 11.20 -6.04 12.09
CA HIS A 338 9.98 -6.33 12.84
C HIS A 338 8.74 -5.81 12.09
N ASP A 339 8.13 -6.65 11.25
CA ASP A 339 7.00 -6.26 10.38
C ASP A 339 5.88 -5.53 11.15
N GLY A 340 5.56 -4.30 10.71
CA GLY A 340 4.50 -3.46 11.28
C GLY A 340 4.91 -2.58 12.47
N PHE A 341 6.16 -2.64 12.93
CA PHE A 341 6.65 -1.91 14.10
C PHE A 341 7.63 -0.79 13.71
N SER A 342 7.09 0.38 13.35
CA SER A 342 7.88 1.43 12.71
C SER A 342 8.94 2.09 13.61
N ASN A 343 10.19 2.06 13.16
CA ASN A 343 11.30 2.88 13.61
C ASN A 343 11.31 4.19 12.81
N LYS A 344 11.22 5.33 13.50
CA LYS A 344 11.19 6.68 12.92
C LYS A 344 12.57 7.40 13.05
N ARG A 345 13.66 6.64 13.25
CA ARG A 345 15.05 7.11 13.22
C ARG A 345 15.63 6.94 11.80
N HIS A 346 16.49 7.87 11.36
CA HIS A 346 17.14 7.84 10.04
C HIS A 346 16.14 7.70 8.87
N ILE A 347 15.07 8.50 8.91
CA ILE A 347 14.02 8.58 7.87
C ILE A 347 13.82 10.01 7.34
N GLU A 348 14.76 10.94 7.58
CA GLU A 348 14.62 12.34 7.15
C GLU A 348 14.32 12.47 5.66
N ASP A 349 14.97 11.71 4.78
CA ASP A 349 14.69 11.76 3.34
C ASP A 349 13.28 11.25 3.00
N ILE A 350 12.72 10.31 3.77
CA ILE A 350 11.33 9.86 3.60
C ILE A 350 10.37 10.99 3.97
N ASP A 351 10.65 11.70 5.06
CA ASP A 351 9.82 12.80 5.57
C ASP A 351 9.92 14.03 4.64
N MET A 352 11.12 14.40 4.18
CA MET A 352 11.34 15.44 3.17
C MET A 352 10.68 15.08 1.83
N LEU A 353 10.76 13.83 1.38
CA LEU A 353 10.03 13.34 0.21
C LEU A 353 8.52 13.55 0.36
N ILE A 354 7.93 13.17 1.49
CA ILE A 354 6.49 13.34 1.76
C ILE A 354 6.11 14.83 1.74
N LEU A 355 6.87 15.67 2.44
CA LEU A 355 6.62 17.11 2.51
C LEU A 355 6.69 17.78 1.14
N THR A 356 7.71 17.44 0.34
CA THR A 356 7.90 17.93 -1.03
C THR A 356 6.76 17.50 -1.95
N ILE A 357 6.40 16.21 -2.01
CA ILE A 357 5.37 15.73 -2.93
C ILE A 357 3.97 16.21 -2.53
N ASP A 358 3.63 16.15 -1.24
CA ASP A 358 2.35 16.68 -0.75
C ASP A 358 2.27 18.20 -0.98
N GLY A 359 3.39 18.93 -0.85
CA GLY A 359 3.48 20.34 -1.20
C GLY A 359 3.27 20.59 -2.70
N LEU A 360 3.99 19.87 -3.56
CA LEU A 360 3.86 19.97 -5.02
C LEU A 360 2.43 19.71 -5.50
N GLU A 361 1.77 18.67 -4.97
CA GLU A 361 0.37 18.36 -5.31
C GLU A 361 -0.58 19.48 -4.88
N VAL A 362 -0.55 19.85 -3.59
CA VAL A 362 -1.47 20.86 -3.04
C VAL A 362 -1.28 22.22 -3.72
N LEU A 363 -0.04 22.65 -3.92
CA LEU A 363 0.28 23.94 -4.51
C LEU A 363 0.02 23.98 -6.03
N SER A 364 0.32 22.91 -6.78
CA SER A 364 0.02 22.86 -8.23
C SER A 364 -1.48 22.80 -8.52
N LEU A 365 -2.26 22.08 -7.69
CA LEU A 365 -3.72 22.08 -7.78
C LEU A 365 -4.31 23.43 -7.34
N ALA A 366 -3.80 24.07 -6.28
CA ALA A 366 -4.25 25.39 -5.87
C ALA A 366 -4.02 26.44 -6.96
N PHE A 367 -2.81 26.46 -7.56
CA PHE A 367 -2.52 27.26 -8.75
C PHE A 367 -3.53 26.98 -9.89
N TRP A 368 -3.77 25.71 -10.20
CA TRP A 368 -4.67 25.35 -11.29
C TRP A 368 -6.11 25.85 -11.08
N TYR A 369 -6.66 25.71 -9.86
CA TYR A 369 -8.06 26.05 -9.59
C TYR A 369 -8.31 27.51 -9.16
N SER A 370 -7.38 28.20 -8.49
CA SER A 370 -7.55 29.62 -8.14
C SER A 370 -6.87 30.60 -9.11
N GLN A 371 -5.96 30.11 -9.96
CA GLN A 371 -5.12 30.90 -10.87
C GLN A 371 -4.14 31.88 -10.19
N GLU A 372 -3.93 31.78 -8.87
CA GLU A 372 -2.92 32.58 -8.18
C GLU A 372 -1.50 32.06 -8.45
N ALA A 373 -0.66 32.90 -9.08
CA ALA A 373 0.72 32.57 -9.45
C ALA A 373 1.60 32.15 -8.25
N LYS A 374 1.35 32.71 -7.06
CA LYS A 374 2.10 32.45 -5.82
C LYS A 374 2.24 30.96 -5.48
N TYR A 375 1.20 30.14 -5.74
CA TYR A 375 1.28 28.71 -5.46
C TYR A 375 2.17 27.98 -6.49
N ALA A 376 2.14 28.39 -7.76
CA ALA A 376 3.05 27.85 -8.78
C ALA A 376 4.50 28.21 -8.48
N GLU A 377 4.77 29.45 -8.05
CA GLU A 377 6.10 29.89 -7.63
C GLU A 377 6.63 29.09 -6.43
N SER A 378 5.80 28.90 -5.40
CA SER A 378 6.13 28.08 -4.23
C SER A 378 6.37 26.60 -4.59
N ALA A 379 5.54 26.03 -5.48
CA ALA A 379 5.70 24.67 -5.98
C ALA A 379 6.96 24.50 -6.85
N LEU A 380 7.26 25.48 -7.71
CA LEU A 380 8.50 25.52 -8.48
C LEU A 380 9.73 25.62 -7.58
N GLY A 381 9.64 26.32 -6.44
CA GLY A 381 10.66 26.29 -5.39
C GLY A 381 10.94 24.86 -4.90
N LEU A 382 9.90 24.12 -4.50
CA LEU A 382 10.03 22.70 -4.09
C LEU A 382 10.60 21.82 -5.20
N LEU A 383 10.10 21.95 -6.43
CA LEU A 383 10.57 21.16 -7.58
C LEU A 383 12.05 21.41 -7.86
N ARG A 384 12.46 22.69 -7.89
CA ARG A 384 13.84 23.11 -8.17
C ARG A 384 14.79 22.59 -7.09
N THR A 385 14.51 22.85 -5.81
CA THR A 385 15.37 22.46 -4.68
C THR A 385 15.46 20.94 -4.51
N TYR A 386 14.36 20.19 -4.71
CA TYR A 386 14.37 18.74 -4.45
C TYR A 386 14.78 17.89 -5.66
N PHE A 387 14.58 18.35 -6.91
CA PHE A 387 14.83 17.53 -8.11
C PHE A 387 15.76 18.15 -9.17
N LEU A 388 15.74 19.48 -9.36
CA LEU A 388 16.37 20.09 -10.56
C LEU A 388 17.68 20.82 -10.29
N ASP A 389 17.97 21.19 -9.05
CA ASP A 389 19.20 21.90 -8.70
C ASP A 389 20.40 20.94 -8.59
N PRO A 390 21.56 21.20 -9.23
CA PRO A 390 22.71 20.30 -9.16
C PRO A 390 23.31 20.13 -7.76
N SER A 391 23.17 21.10 -6.86
CA SER A 391 23.77 21.07 -5.51
C SER A 391 22.86 20.45 -4.46
N THR A 392 21.53 20.57 -4.63
CA THR A 392 20.52 20.15 -3.65
C THR A 392 19.58 19.06 -4.16
N GLY A 393 19.44 18.88 -5.47
CA GLY A 393 18.52 17.93 -6.08
C GLY A 393 18.89 16.46 -5.82
N LEU A 394 17.87 15.65 -5.60
CA LEU A 394 17.92 14.19 -5.50
C LEU A 394 18.53 13.58 -6.77
N LYS A 395 19.55 12.73 -6.60
CA LYS A 395 20.02 11.86 -7.69
C LYS A 395 18.93 10.85 -8.09
N PRO A 396 18.77 10.51 -9.38
CA PRO A 396 17.77 9.56 -9.86
C PRO A 396 18.19 8.09 -9.61
N ASN A 397 18.45 7.74 -8.35
CA ASN A 397 18.63 6.39 -7.85
C ASN A 397 17.93 6.23 -6.48
N LEU A 398 17.89 5.01 -5.94
CA LEU A 398 17.49 4.72 -4.57
C LEU A 398 18.40 3.67 -3.93
N ASP A 399 19.70 3.66 -4.28
CA ASP A 399 20.62 2.56 -3.97
C ASP A 399 20.86 2.36 -2.46
N TYR A 400 20.67 3.42 -1.66
CA TYR A 400 20.80 3.41 -0.19
C TYR A 400 19.46 3.57 0.54
N SER A 401 18.35 3.26 -0.13
CA SER A 401 17.01 3.25 0.46
C SER A 401 16.73 1.97 1.25
N GLU A 402 16.06 2.10 2.41
CA GLU A 402 15.78 0.98 3.33
C GLU A 402 17.01 0.12 3.73
N ALA A 403 18.09 0.80 4.09
CA ALA A 403 19.27 0.21 4.73
C ALA A 403 18.90 -0.58 6.00
N VAL A 404 19.63 -1.66 6.28
CA VAL A 404 19.54 -2.37 7.57
C VAL A 404 20.96 -2.40 8.16
N PRO A 405 21.28 -1.51 9.12
CA PRO A 405 22.64 -1.32 9.62
C PRO A 405 23.32 -2.63 10.06
N GLY A 406 24.50 -2.91 9.49
CA GLY A 406 25.26 -4.14 9.73
C GLY A 406 24.77 -5.37 8.94
N TYR A 407 23.78 -5.21 8.06
CA TYR A 407 23.30 -6.27 7.17
C TYR A 407 23.30 -5.86 5.68
N ARG A 408 22.82 -4.64 5.35
CA ARG A 408 22.83 -4.10 3.99
C ARG A 408 22.73 -2.58 3.97
N GLU A 409 23.31 -1.96 2.95
CA GLU A 409 23.34 -0.49 2.77
C GLU A 409 22.08 0.08 2.10
N GLY A 410 21.29 -0.78 1.44
CA GLY A 410 19.98 -0.47 0.88
C GLY A 410 19.24 -1.76 0.50
N SER A 411 18.02 -1.66 -0.02
CA SER A 411 17.31 -2.82 -0.58
C SER A 411 16.23 -2.47 -1.61
N PRO A 412 15.85 -3.45 -2.47
CA PRO A 412 14.73 -3.31 -3.41
C PRO A 412 13.47 -2.72 -2.78
N SER A 413 13.15 -3.11 -1.54
CA SER A 413 11.96 -2.65 -0.82
C SER A 413 11.86 -1.12 -0.65
N GLY A 414 12.99 -0.40 -0.63
CA GLY A 414 12.98 1.06 -0.58
C GLY A 414 12.49 1.76 -1.85
N MET A 415 12.36 1.02 -2.96
CA MET A 415 11.64 1.47 -4.14
C MET A 415 10.16 1.73 -3.83
N GLU A 416 9.52 0.96 -2.93
CA GLU A 416 8.13 1.23 -2.50
C GLU A 416 7.98 2.64 -1.94
N VAL A 417 8.93 3.06 -1.09
CA VAL A 417 8.87 4.35 -0.41
C VAL A 417 8.88 5.52 -1.39
N GLY A 418 9.67 5.44 -2.47
CA GLY A 418 9.58 6.39 -3.58
C GLY A 418 8.27 6.21 -4.36
N ASN A 419 8.10 5.04 -4.95
CA ASN A 419 7.05 4.72 -5.93
C ASN A 419 5.63 4.90 -5.39
N TYR A 420 5.38 4.67 -4.11
CA TYR A 420 4.11 4.91 -3.44
C TYR A 420 3.84 6.39 -3.19
N ARG A 421 4.87 7.22 -2.95
CA ARG A 421 4.70 8.63 -2.55
C ARG A 421 4.62 9.57 -3.74
N TRP A 422 5.61 9.55 -4.64
CA TRP A 422 5.61 10.39 -5.84
C TRP A 422 4.70 9.86 -6.95
N ASN A 423 4.56 8.52 -7.06
CA ASN A 423 3.71 7.79 -8.00
C ASN A 423 3.42 8.54 -9.34
N THR A 424 2.18 8.89 -9.60
CA THR A 424 1.73 9.76 -10.70
C THR A 424 1.65 11.23 -10.27
N ARG A 425 1.44 11.49 -8.97
CA ARG A 425 1.25 12.84 -8.37
C ARG A 425 2.35 13.83 -8.79
N LEU A 426 3.61 13.39 -8.76
CA LEU A 426 4.74 14.23 -9.17
C LEU A 426 4.67 14.64 -10.64
N LEU A 427 4.33 13.69 -11.52
CA LEU A 427 4.23 13.91 -12.96
C LEU A 427 3.03 14.81 -13.29
N ASP A 428 1.88 14.54 -12.67
CA ASP A 428 0.66 15.31 -12.84
C ASP A 428 0.83 16.74 -12.34
N SER A 429 1.45 16.93 -11.16
CA SER A 429 1.79 18.25 -10.62
C SER A 429 2.65 19.05 -11.59
N VAL A 430 3.69 18.44 -12.17
CA VAL A 430 4.59 19.12 -13.09
C VAL A 430 3.89 19.46 -14.42
N GLU A 431 3.00 18.62 -14.95
CA GLU A 431 2.21 18.99 -16.15
C GLU A 431 1.26 20.17 -15.90
N LEU A 432 0.82 20.43 -14.66
CA LEU A 432 0.12 21.68 -14.31
C LEU A 432 1.10 22.86 -14.16
N LEU A 433 2.24 22.68 -13.48
CA LEU A 433 3.24 23.75 -13.33
C LEU A 433 3.82 24.22 -14.67
N ARG A 434 3.85 23.35 -15.69
CA ARG A 434 4.22 23.67 -17.08
C ARG A 434 3.28 24.68 -17.76
N THR A 435 2.10 24.95 -17.21
CA THR A 435 1.21 26.02 -17.69
C THR A 435 1.38 27.35 -16.93
N SER A 436 2.35 27.44 -16.01
CA SER A 436 2.69 28.69 -15.32
C SER A 436 3.70 29.51 -16.12
N PRO A 437 3.54 30.85 -16.24
CA PRO A 437 4.58 31.73 -16.79
C PRO A 437 5.94 31.64 -16.09
N ALA A 438 5.98 31.15 -14.84
CA ALA A 438 7.21 30.94 -14.09
C ALA A 438 7.97 29.65 -14.46
N TRP A 439 7.44 28.80 -15.34
CA TRP A 439 8.10 27.60 -15.87
C TRP A 439 9.11 27.96 -16.97
N THR A 440 10.39 27.67 -16.76
CA THR A 440 11.46 28.06 -17.70
C THR A 440 11.90 26.93 -18.63
N ALA A 441 12.61 27.29 -19.71
CA ALA A 441 13.32 26.32 -20.54
C ALA A 441 14.37 25.51 -19.74
N THR A 442 14.98 26.11 -18.72
CA THR A 442 15.91 25.44 -17.80
C THR A 442 15.21 24.37 -16.96
N ASP A 443 13.99 24.64 -16.47
CA ASP A 443 13.18 23.64 -15.77
C ASP A 443 12.80 22.50 -16.72
N ALA A 444 12.38 22.82 -17.95
CA ALA A 444 12.07 21.82 -18.98
C ALA A 444 13.25 20.90 -19.29
N ALA A 445 14.45 21.46 -19.49
CA ALA A 445 15.65 20.70 -19.80
C ALA A 445 16.10 19.82 -18.61
N ARG A 446 16.14 20.38 -17.40
CA ARG A 446 16.56 19.66 -16.18
C ARG A 446 15.56 18.56 -15.81
N TRP A 447 14.26 18.84 -15.86
CA TRP A 447 13.21 17.86 -15.57
C TRP A 447 13.21 16.72 -16.61
N GLY A 448 13.32 17.08 -17.89
CA GLY A 448 13.43 16.10 -18.98
C GLY A 448 14.71 15.26 -18.92
N ALA A 449 15.80 15.76 -18.31
CA ALA A 449 17.00 14.97 -18.02
C ALA A 449 16.80 14.04 -16.82
N TRP A 450 16.28 14.57 -15.70
CA TRP A 450 16.03 13.81 -14.47
C TRP A 450 15.09 12.62 -14.72
N LEU A 451 13.95 12.86 -15.40
CA LEU A 451 13.00 11.79 -15.72
C LEU A 451 13.60 10.68 -16.60
N ARG A 452 14.47 11.02 -17.56
CA ARG A 452 15.11 10.00 -18.43
C ARG A 452 16.07 9.13 -17.66
N ALA A 453 16.93 9.73 -16.83
CA ALA A 453 17.84 8.99 -15.96
C ALA A 453 17.07 8.14 -14.92
N TRP A 454 15.94 8.65 -14.42
CA TRP A 454 15.09 7.90 -13.51
C TRP A 454 14.33 6.75 -14.19
N LEU A 455 13.83 6.92 -15.42
CA LEU A 455 13.24 5.81 -16.18
C LEU A 455 14.26 4.71 -16.48
N GLU A 456 15.51 5.10 -16.79
CA GLU A 456 16.62 4.17 -16.98
C GLU A 456 16.88 3.37 -15.69
N TYR A 457 17.03 4.04 -14.54
CA TYR A 457 17.18 3.36 -13.25
C TYR A 457 15.99 2.44 -12.90
N LEU A 458 14.75 2.86 -13.18
CA LEU A 458 13.54 2.01 -13.08
C LEU A 458 13.54 0.84 -14.08
N HIS A 459 14.33 0.89 -15.14
CA HIS A 459 14.42 -0.15 -16.16
C HIS A 459 15.50 -1.19 -15.85
N THR A 460 16.71 -0.75 -15.50
CA THR A 460 17.92 -1.60 -15.46
C THR A 460 18.43 -1.94 -14.06
N SER A 461 18.12 -1.17 -13.01
CA SER A 461 18.63 -1.44 -11.64
C SER A 461 18.15 -2.78 -11.06
N ASP A 462 18.98 -3.44 -10.27
CA ASP A 462 18.60 -4.71 -9.61
C ASP A 462 17.52 -4.55 -8.56
N PHE A 463 17.36 -3.35 -8.00
CA PHE A 463 16.27 -3.01 -7.08
C PHE A 463 14.95 -2.96 -7.85
N ALA A 464 14.82 -2.13 -8.89
CA ALA A 464 13.60 -2.04 -9.69
C ALA A 464 13.25 -3.38 -10.38
N ARG A 465 14.24 -4.09 -10.93
CA ARG A 465 14.03 -5.42 -11.55
C ARG A 465 13.61 -6.49 -10.54
N THR A 466 13.99 -6.37 -9.27
CA THR A 466 13.55 -7.29 -8.21
C THR A 466 12.10 -7.01 -7.81
N GLU A 467 11.74 -5.75 -7.55
CA GLU A 467 10.38 -5.34 -7.19
C GLU A 467 9.37 -5.68 -8.31
N GLU A 468 9.74 -5.50 -9.58
CA GLU A 468 8.87 -5.80 -10.73
C GLU A 468 8.67 -7.31 -10.95
N LYS A 469 9.74 -8.11 -10.81
CA LYS A 469 9.74 -9.50 -11.33
C LYS A 469 9.66 -10.58 -10.26
N LYS A 470 10.07 -10.29 -9.01
CA LYS A 470 10.16 -11.28 -7.91
C LYS A 470 9.10 -11.06 -6.83
N GLU A 471 8.75 -9.80 -6.53
CA GLU A 471 7.75 -9.52 -5.50
C GLU A 471 6.34 -9.94 -5.92
N THR A 472 5.55 -10.39 -4.93
CA THR A 472 4.21 -11.00 -5.12
C THR A 472 3.09 -10.20 -4.46
N ASN A 473 3.38 -8.97 -4.06
CA ASN A 473 2.58 -8.12 -3.18
C ASN A 473 2.56 -6.67 -3.70
N ASN A 474 2.02 -5.76 -2.88
CA ASN A 474 1.90 -4.32 -3.14
C ASN A 474 3.17 -3.62 -3.69
N HIS A 475 4.38 -4.10 -3.37
CA HIS A 475 5.64 -3.59 -3.94
C HIS A 475 5.64 -3.66 -5.47
N CYS A 476 5.30 -4.84 -6.01
CA CYS A 476 5.15 -5.07 -7.45
C CYS A 476 4.06 -4.16 -8.05
N THR A 477 2.96 -3.93 -7.33
CA THR A 477 1.91 -3.00 -7.81
C THR A 477 2.45 -1.57 -7.95
N TRP A 478 3.18 -1.05 -6.96
CA TRP A 478 3.63 0.34 -6.96
C TRP A 478 4.80 0.63 -7.90
N ILE A 479 5.76 -0.30 -8.09
CA ILE A 479 6.78 -0.16 -9.14
C ILE A 479 6.15 -0.12 -10.54
N LEU A 480 5.12 -0.94 -10.81
CA LEU A 480 4.40 -0.93 -12.08
C LEU A 480 3.65 0.39 -12.31
N VAL A 481 2.93 0.90 -11.30
CA VAL A 481 2.27 2.22 -11.36
C VAL A 481 3.27 3.29 -11.78
N HIS A 482 4.41 3.38 -11.08
CA HIS A 482 5.34 4.48 -11.28
C HIS A 482 6.14 4.33 -12.59
N LYS A 483 6.60 3.12 -12.94
CA LYS A 483 7.34 2.86 -14.17
C LYS A 483 6.50 3.11 -15.43
N LEU A 484 5.23 2.69 -15.44
CA LEU A 484 4.31 3.03 -16.52
C LEU A 484 4.04 4.54 -16.59
N ALA A 485 3.88 5.19 -15.43
CA ALA A 485 3.59 6.62 -15.40
C ALA A 485 4.75 7.47 -15.94
N VAL A 486 5.99 7.16 -15.55
CA VAL A 486 7.20 7.82 -16.06
C VAL A 486 7.41 7.52 -17.55
N ALA A 487 7.18 6.28 -17.98
CA ALA A 487 7.24 5.91 -19.40
C ALA A 487 6.21 6.70 -20.24
N TYR A 488 4.98 6.88 -19.73
CA TYR A 488 3.93 7.67 -20.36
C TYR A 488 4.33 9.15 -20.48
N ALA A 489 4.79 9.77 -19.39
CA ALA A 489 5.21 11.18 -19.38
C ALA A 489 6.40 11.48 -20.34
N LEU A 490 7.25 10.49 -20.60
CA LEU A 490 8.35 10.55 -21.57
C LEU A 490 7.97 10.08 -22.99
N GLY A 491 6.75 9.58 -23.21
CA GLY A 491 6.34 8.98 -24.48
C GLY A 491 7.05 7.67 -24.84
N ASN A 492 7.73 7.02 -23.89
CA ASN A 492 8.50 5.79 -24.10
C ASN A 492 7.58 4.55 -24.15
N SER A 493 6.90 4.39 -25.28
CA SER A 493 6.01 3.26 -25.56
C SER A 493 6.71 1.90 -25.50
N SER A 494 8.02 1.83 -25.75
CA SER A 494 8.78 0.57 -25.70
C SER A 494 8.82 0.00 -24.28
N VAL A 495 9.29 0.80 -23.31
CA VAL A 495 9.31 0.40 -21.89
C VAL A 495 7.89 0.25 -21.34
N GLY A 496 6.96 1.12 -21.76
CA GLY A 496 5.57 1.08 -21.36
C GLY A 496 4.85 -0.22 -21.77
N LEU A 497 4.85 -0.54 -23.07
CA LEU A 497 4.21 -1.75 -23.61
C LEU A 497 4.89 -3.04 -23.12
N GLN A 498 6.21 -3.04 -22.92
CA GLN A 498 6.90 -4.18 -22.31
C GLN A 498 6.44 -4.42 -20.87
N THR A 499 6.32 -3.35 -20.08
CA THR A 499 5.85 -3.41 -18.68
C THR A 499 4.39 -3.86 -18.60
N LEU A 500 3.52 -3.35 -19.48
CA LEU A 500 2.10 -3.69 -19.55
C LEU A 500 1.82 -5.18 -19.77
N ARG A 501 2.62 -5.85 -20.62
CA ARG A 501 2.47 -7.29 -20.90
C ARG A 501 2.46 -8.16 -19.64
N GLY A 502 3.22 -7.78 -18.61
CA GLY A 502 3.26 -8.51 -17.33
C GLY A 502 2.08 -8.23 -16.39
N VAL A 503 1.40 -7.09 -16.52
CA VAL A 503 0.46 -6.57 -15.50
C VAL A 503 -0.69 -7.53 -15.21
N ARG A 504 -1.40 -8.01 -16.24
CA ARG A 504 -2.44 -9.05 -16.07
C ARG A 504 -1.82 -10.36 -15.58
N SER A 505 -0.80 -10.83 -16.28
CA SER A 505 -0.16 -12.13 -16.10
C SER A 505 1.24 -12.13 -16.69
N GLY A 506 2.20 -12.79 -16.02
CA GLY A 506 3.56 -13.00 -16.57
C GLY A 506 4.70 -12.66 -15.60
N ILE A 507 4.41 -11.92 -14.53
CA ILE A 507 5.34 -11.58 -13.44
C ILE A 507 4.78 -12.02 -12.08
N ALA A 508 5.66 -12.14 -11.08
CA ALA A 508 5.32 -12.69 -9.76
C ALA A 508 4.16 -11.94 -9.07
N GLY A 509 4.09 -10.62 -9.18
CA GLY A 509 3.01 -9.78 -8.64
C GLY A 509 1.95 -9.35 -9.65
N SER A 510 1.83 -10.02 -10.80
CA SER A 510 0.73 -9.76 -11.75
C SER A 510 -0.66 -10.00 -11.12
N LEU A 511 -1.73 -9.38 -11.66
CA LEU A 511 -3.10 -9.47 -11.12
C LEU A 511 -3.49 -10.93 -10.78
N VAL A 512 -3.23 -11.86 -11.72
CA VAL A 512 -3.52 -13.28 -11.53
C VAL A 512 -2.76 -13.95 -10.38
N ASN A 513 -1.68 -13.39 -9.87
CA ASN A 513 -0.88 -14.00 -8.78
C ASN A 513 -1.16 -13.38 -7.41
N GLN A 514 -1.53 -12.10 -7.33
CA GLN A 514 -1.71 -11.40 -6.05
C GLN A 514 -3.16 -11.35 -5.52
N ILE A 515 -4.19 -11.54 -6.37
CA ILE A 515 -5.60 -11.50 -5.97
C ILE A 515 -6.24 -12.90 -6.07
N THR A 516 -6.95 -13.38 -5.04
CA THR A 516 -7.75 -14.61 -5.12
C THR A 516 -9.09 -14.39 -5.82
N ARG A 517 -9.76 -15.48 -6.22
CA ARG A 517 -11.12 -15.49 -6.77
C ARG A 517 -12.13 -14.63 -6.01
N ASP A 518 -12.06 -14.65 -4.68
CA ASP A 518 -12.95 -13.93 -3.77
C ASP A 518 -12.43 -12.53 -3.39
N GLY A 519 -11.38 -12.04 -4.07
CA GLY A 519 -10.82 -10.70 -3.90
C GLY A 519 -9.83 -10.53 -2.74
N ALA A 520 -9.54 -11.59 -1.98
CA ALA A 520 -8.51 -11.52 -0.95
C ALA A 520 -7.13 -11.29 -1.59
N MET A 521 -6.27 -10.52 -0.95
CA MET A 521 -4.87 -10.32 -1.39
C MET A 521 -3.93 -10.97 -0.35
N PRO A 522 -3.55 -12.25 -0.54
CA PRO A 522 -3.07 -13.08 0.58
C PRO A 522 -1.73 -12.65 1.17
N GLN A 523 -0.87 -11.98 0.40
CA GLN A 523 0.41 -11.49 0.91
C GLN A 523 0.21 -10.30 1.85
N GLU A 524 -0.75 -9.42 1.56
CA GLU A 524 -1.10 -8.28 2.41
C GLU A 524 -1.77 -8.75 3.70
N LEU A 525 -2.71 -9.69 3.60
CA LEU A 525 -3.48 -10.22 4.73
C LEU A 525 -2.64 -11.00 5.76
N LYS A 526 -1.41 -11.39 5.40
CA LYS A 526 -0.44 -12.03 6.32
C LYS A 526 0.34 -11.03 7.17
N ARG A 527 0.44 -9.76 6.75
CA ARG A 527 1.24 -8.72 7.43
C ARG A 527 0.68 -8.40 8.82
N THR A 528 1.53 -7.89 9.72
CA THR A 528 1.09 -7.33 11.01
C THR A 528 0.06 -6.21 10.81
N LEU A 529 0.23 -5.39 9.77
CA LEU A 529 -0.67 -4.30 9.38
C LEU A 529 -1.59 -4.69 8.20
N GLY A 530 -2.13 -5.92 8.21
CA GLY A 530 -2.79 -6.49 7.02
C GLY A 530 -3.94 -5.65 6.43
N ALA A 531 -4.71 -4.93 7.26
CA ALA A 531 -5.72 -3.99 6.78
C ALA A 531 -5.11 -2.80 6.00
N THR A 532 -4.04 -2.22 6.52
CA THR A 532 -3.30 -1.10 5.89
C THR A 532 -2.69 -1.51 4.56
N TYR A 533 -2.05 -2.68 4.50
CA TYR A 533 -1.46 -3.20 3.26
C TYR A 533 -2.52 -3.62 2.24
N THR A 534 -3.65 -4.19 2.66
CA THR A 534 -4.78 -4.52 1.76
C THR A 534 -5.35 -3.25 1.13
N ARG A 535 -5.59 -2.20 1.92
CA ARG A 535 -6.00 -0.87 1.44
C ARG A 535 -4.97 -0.26 0.48
N MET A 536 -3.69 -0.33 0.84
CA MET A 536 -2.60 0.27 0.07
C MET A 536 -2.42 -0.41 -1.29
N ASN A 537 -2.47 -1.75 -1.34
CA ASN A 537 -2.41 -2.48 -2.59
C ASN A 537 -3.66 -2.20 -3.45
N LEU A 538 -4.86 -2.17 -2.85
CA LEU A 538 -6.09 -1.82 -3.58
C LEU A 538 -6.01 -0.40 -4.19
N LYS A 539 -5.46 0.59 -3.47
CA LYS A 539 -5.19 1.92 -4.06
C LYS A 539 -4.20 1.81 -5.24
N GLY A 540 -3.11 1.05 -5.08
CA GLY A 540 -2.13 0.82 -6.15
C GLY A 540 -2.74 0.18 -7.40
N LEU A 541 -3.59 -0.83 -7.23
CA LEU A 541 -4.30 -1.52 -8.32
C LEU A 541 -5.24 -0.57 -9.09
N PHE A 542 -5.90 0.35 -8.40
CA PHE A 542 -6.72 1.38 -9.02
C PHE A 542 -5.88 2.43 -9.78
N TYR A 543 -4.75 2.87 -9.23
CA TYR A 543 -3.82 3.77 -9.94
C TYR A 543 -3.22 3.06 -11.17
N LEU A 544 -2.84 1.79 -11.03
CA LEU A 544 -2.27 0.96 -12.09
C LEU A 544 -3.23 0.85 -13.26
N GLY A 545 -4.52 0.62 -12.99
CA GLY A 545 -5.52 0.53 -14.05
C GLY A 545 -5.74 1.84 -14.81
N VAL A 546 -5.78 2.99 -14.13
CA VAL A 546 -5.92 4.29 -14.79
C VAL A 546 -4.71 4.59 -15.69
N VAL A 547 -3.50 4.40 -15.17
CA VAL A 547 -2.25 4.62 -15.94
C VAL A 547 -2.15 3.63 -17.10
N ALA A 548 -2.45 2.35 -16.89
CA ALA A 548 -2.43 1.33 -17.93
C ALA A 548 -3.45 1.60 -19.04
N GLN A 549 -4.66 2.04 -18.68
CA GLN A 549 -5.68 2.43 -19.66
C GLN A 549 -5.24 3.61 -20.52
N ARG A 550 -4.59 4.64 -19.94
CA ARG A 550 -4.02 5.76 -20.72
C ARG A 550 -2.89 5.33 -21.63
N CYS A 551 -1.96 4.51 -21.13
CA CYS A 551 -0.89 3.93 -21.93
C CYS A 551 -1.44 3.16 -23.14
N CYS A 552 -2.49 2.35 -22.94
CA CYS A 552 -3.13 1.61 -24.02
C CYS A 552 -3.90 2.48 -25.01
N ALA A 553 -4.54 3.56 -24.55
CA ALA A 553 -5.21 4.54 -25.41
C ALA A 553 -4.20 5.35 -26.25
N ALA A 554 -3.03 5.67 -25.72
CA ALA A 554 -2.01 6.46 -26.39
C ALA A 554 -1.11 5.66 -27.35
N TRP A 555 -0.93 4.34 -27.12
CA TRP A 555 0.04 3.53 -27.88
C TRP A 555 -0.54 2.32 -28.62
N GLY A 556 -1.81 1.97 -28.41
CA GLY A 556 -2.43 0.78 -29.01
C GLY A 556 -1.92 -0.53 -28.39
N CYS A 557 -2.51 -0.93 -27.26
CA CYS A 557 -2.24 -2.25 -26.68
C CYS A 557 -2.87 -3.40 -27.47
N ASP A 558 -2.19 -4.54 -27.53
CA ASP A 558 -2.79 -5.81 -27.95
C ASP A 558 -3.93 -6.20 -26.96
N PRO A 559 -5.12 -6.62 -27.44
CA PRO A 559 -6.25 -6.96 -26.57
C PRO A 559 -5.95 -7.96 -25.45
N SER A 560 -4.98 -8.87 -25.64
CA SER A 560 -4.56 -9.85 -24.63
C SER A 560 -4.04 -9.21 -23.34
N PHE A 561 -3.36 -8.05 -23.41
CA PHE A 561 -2.86 -7.31 -22.25
C PHE A 561 -3.44 -5.89 -22.09
N ALA A 562 -4.18 -5.37 -23.07
CA ALA A 562 -4.86 -4.08 -22.99
C ALA A 562 -5.79 -4.00 -21.76
N TRP A 563 -5.61 -2.99 -20.90
CA TRP A 563 -6.33 -2.92 -19.62
C TRP A 563 -7.85 -2.82 -19.81
N ASP A 564 -8.59 -3.60 -19.01
CA ASP A 564 -10.05 -3.56 -18.92
C ASP A 564 -10.46 -3.71 -17.45
N TRP A 565 -11.48 -2.95 -17.05
CA TRP A 565 -12.05 -2.91 -15.70
C TRP A 565 -13.18 -3.92 -15.48
N ALA A 566 -13.72 -4.53 -16.55
CA ALA A 566 -14.65 -5.65 -16.47
C ALA A 566 -13.94 -7.02 -16.40
N TRP A 567 -12.68 -7.09 -16.84
CA TRP A 567 -11.86 -8.30 -16.87
C TRP A 567 -11.74 -8.99 -15.50
N GLU A 568 -12.00 -10.29 -15.50
CA GLU A 568 -11.66 -11.22 -14.42
C GLU A 568 -10.83 -12.36 -15.01
N ALA A 569 -9.94 -12.99 -14.24
CA ALA A 569 -9.12 -14.05 -14.81
C ALA A 569 -10.01 -15.25 -15.21
N PRO A 570 -9.75 -15.87 -16.38
CA PRO A 570 -10.49 -17.06 -16.79
C PRO A 570 -10.49 -18.14 -15.70
N ARG A 571 -11.63 -18.81 -15.51
CA ARG A 571 -11.67 -20.03 -14.69
C ARG A 571 -10.72 -21.04 -15.34
N PRO A 572 -9.80 -21.68 -14.59
CA PRO A 572 -8.86 -22.64 -15.18
C PRO A 572 -9.62 -23.82 -15.78
N SER A 573 -9.43 -24.03 -17.08
CA SER A 573 -10.12 -25.05 -17.88
C SER A 573 -9.48 -26.45 -17.81
N SER A 574 -8.39 -26.61 -17.04
CA SER A 574 -7.59 -27.84 -16.99
C SER A 574 -7.42 -28.35 -15.55
N PRO A 575 -7.51 -29.68 -15.30
CA PRO A 575 -7.49 -30.29 -13.96
C PRO A 575 -6.08 -30.44 -13.34
N GLY A 576 -5.12 -29.61 -13.75
CA GLY A 576 -3.67 -29.75 -13.49
C GLY A 576 -3.01 -30.83 -14.36
N SER A 577 -1.67 -30.82 -14.38
CA SER A 577 -0.85 -31.68 -15.25
C SER A 577 0.27 -32.37 -14.47
N TRP A 578 0.83 -33.44 -15.05
CA TRP A 578 2.06 -34.05 -14.55
C TRP A 578 3.23 -33.57 -15.40
N VAL A 579 4.21 -32.92 -14.79
CA VAL A 579 5.50 -32.62 -15.41
C VAL A 579 6.46 -33.76 -15.10
N VAL A 580 7.13 -34.24 -16.14
CA VAL A 580 8.10 -35.34 -16.06
C VAL A 580 9.51 -34.74 -16.08
N THR A 581 10.37 -35.21 -15.18
CA THR A 581 11.80 -34.88 -15.17
C THR A 581 12.61 -36.19 -15.25
N PRO A 582 13.07 -36.58 -16.45
CA PRO A 582 13.91 -37.77 -16.65
C PRO A 582 15.22 -37.71 -15.85
N GLY A 583 15.76 -38.87 -15.48
CA GLY A 583 17.02 -39.02 -14.74
C GLY A 583 16.95 -38.65 -13.24
N LYS A 584 15.85 -38.04 -12.79
CA LYS A 584 15.72 -37.51 -11.42
C LYS A 584 14.85 -38.40 -10.51
N VAL A 585 15.16 -38.36 -9.21
CA VAL A 585 14.25 -38.80 -8.13
C VAL A 585 14.10 -37.72 -7.05
N SER A 586 13.03 -37.77 -6.25
CA SER A 586 12.71 -36.72 -5.26
C SER A 586 13.17 -37.07 -3.84
N LYS A 587 13.85 -36.12 -3.17
CA LYS A 587 14.19 -36.19 -1.74
C LYS A 587 12.99 -36.07 -0.79
N CYS A 588 11.80 -35.74 -1.28
CA CYS A 588 10.63 -35.52 -0.43
C CYS A 588 10.26 -36.77 0.39
N PRO A 589 9.61 -36.60 1.57
CA PRO A 589 9.13 -37.70 2.39
C PRO A 589 8.38 -38.77 1.60
N HIS A 590 8.75 -40.03 1.86
CA HIS A 590 8.07 -41.20 1.32
C HIS A 590 6.63 -41.28 1.84
N ALA A 591 5.71 -41.69 0.96
CA ALA A 591 4.29 -41.82 1.30
C ALA A 591 3.76 -43.25 1.08
N SER A 592 4.13 -43.87 -0.03
CA SER A 592 3.71 -45.21 -0.43
C SER A 592 4.55 -45.70 -1.61
N ASN A 593 4.54 -47.00 -1.87
CA ASN A 593 5.09 -47.58 -3.11
C ASN A 593 3.97 -48.31 -3.88
N ILE A 594 4.25 -48.57 -5.15
CA ILE A 594 3.41 -49.35 -6.07
C ILE A 594 4.36 -50.33 -6.75
N ARG A 595 4.32 -51.61 -6.35
CA ARG A 595 5.16 -52.67 -6.94
C ARG A 595 4.47 -53.19 -8.21
N SER A 596 5.23 -53.39 -9.28
CA SER A 596 4.73 -53.90 -10.57
C SER A 596 3.46 -53.20 -11.10
N PRO A 597 3.43 -51.85 -11.19
CA PRO A 597 2.30 -51.12 -11.77
C PRO A 597 2.18 -51.41 -13.28
N ARG A 598 0.96 -51.44 -13.80
CA ARG A 598 0.71 -51.73 -15.23
C ARG A 598 1.05 -50.55 -16.15
N SER A 599 1.05 -49.33 -15.62
CA SER A 599 1.41 -48.12 -16.37
C SER A 599 1.79 -46.96 -15.45
N VAL A 600 2.40 -45.94 -16.05
CA VAL A 600 2.64 -44.65 -15.40
C VAL A 600 1.31 -43.98 -14.98
N GLU A 601 0.24 -44.18 -15.74
CA GLU A 601 -1.11 -43.66 -15.47
C GLU A 601 -1.70 -44.28 -14.18
N GLU A 602 -1.46 -45.57 -13.95
CA GLU A 602 -1.81 -46.23 -12.69
C GLU A 602 -1.04 -45.60 -11.51
N CYS A 603 0.24 -45.26 -11.70
CA CYS A 603 1.03 -44.55 -10.70
C CYS A 603 0.51 -43.12 -10.45
N ARG A 604 0.25 -42.35 -11.51
CA ARG A 604 -0.35 -41.01 -11.46
C ARG A 604 -1.66 -41.03 -10.70
N ALA A 605 -2.55 -41.97 -11.01
CA ALA A 605 -3.85 -42.10 -10.37
C ALA A 605 -3.74 -42.52 -8.89
N LYS A 606 -2.92 -43.53 -8.57
CA LYS A 606 -2.78 -44.05 -7.21
C LYS A 606 -2.04 -43.08 -6.29
N CYS A 607 -0.91 -42.52 -6.71
CA CYS A 607 -0.18 -41.53 -5.90
C CYS A 607 -1.03 -40.28 -5.61
N LYS A 608 -1.80 -39.78 -6.59
CA LYS A 608 -2.72 -38.64 -6.39
C LYS A 608 -3.84 -38.96 -5.38
N ARG A 609 -4.42 -40.16 -5.42
CA ARG A 609 -5.39 -40.63 -4.39
C ARG A 609 -4.78 -40.75 -3.00
N GLU A 610 -3.50 -41.11 -2.90
CA GLU A 610 -2.76 -41.27 -1.62
C GLU A 610 -2.21 -39.93 -1.06
N GLY A 611 -2.65 -38.79 -1.64
CA GLY A 611 -2.25 -37.44 -1.22
C GLY A 611 -0.81 -37.09 -1.59
N SER A 612 -0.24 -37.75 -2.60
CA SER A 612 1.11 -37.50 -3.11
C SER A 612 1.05 -36.65 -4.38
N ASN A 613 1.73 -35.52 -4.37
CA ASN A 613 1.91 -34.60 -5.51
C ASN A 613 3.19 -34.89 -6.31
N THR A 614 3.92 -35.95 -5.98
CA THR A 614 5.12 -36.38 -6.73
C THR A 614 5.25 -37.89 -6.64
N PHE A 615 5.84 -38.53 -7.64
CA PHE A 615 6.40 -39.88 -7.52
C PHE A 615 7.64 -40.05 -8.38
N ALA A 616 8.47 -41.03 -8.05
CA ALA A 616 9.53 -41.51 -8.94
C ALA A 616 9.07 -42.83 -9.55
N ALA A 617 9.09 -42.97 -10.88
CA ALA A 617 8.99 -44.27 -11.54
C ALA A 617 10.40 -44.84 -11.74
N ARG A 618 10.56 -46.15 -11.50
CA ARG A 618 11.78 -46.90 -11.78
C ARG A 618 11.56 -47.81 -12.97
N TRP A 619 12.40 -47.66 -13.98
CA TRP A 619 12.46 -48.49 -15.17
C TRP A 619 13.66 -49.44 -15.08
N ARG A 620 13.47 -50.68 -15.54
CA ARG A 620 14.51 -51.71 -15.58
C ARG A 620 15.35 -51.59 -16.84
N GLY A 621 16.50 -52.27 -16.90
CA GLY A 621 17.39 -52.29 -18.07
C GLY A 621 16.77 -52.92 -19.34
N ASP A 622 15.65 -53.64 -19.21
CA ASP A 622 14.83 -54.17 -20.31
C ASP A 622 13.76 -53.16 -20.81
N GLY A 623 13.70 -51.96 -20.25
CA GLY A 623 12.69 -50.94 -20.56
C GLY A 623 11.33 -51.14 -19.88
N SER A 624 11.16 -52.15 -19.01
CA SER A 624 9.91 -52.39 -18.28
C SER A 624 9.78 -51.56 -17.00
N LEU A 625 8.55 -51.19 -16.66
CA LEU A 625 8.24 -50.41 -15.45
C LEU A 625 8.30 -51.31 -14.21
N GLY A 626 9.24 -51.04 -13.30
CA GLY A 626 9.53 -51.88 -12.14
C GLY A 626 8.67 -51.56 -10.91
N ASP A 627 8.68 -50.31 -10.47
CA ASP A 627 7.85 -49.79 -9.38
C ASP A 627 7.72 -48.26 -9.43
N CYS A 628 6.74 -47.72 -8.72
CA CYS A 628 6.56 -46.29 -8.51
C CYS A 628 6.58 -45.95 -7.02
N SER A 629 7.38 -44.96 -6.64
CA SER A 629 7.55 -44.50 -5.26
C SER A 629 6.89 -43.13 -5.05
N CYS A 630 5.71 -43.11 -4.43
CA CYS A 630 4.93 -41.89 -4.19
C CYS A 630 5.53 -41.04 -3.05
N ARG A 631 5.51 -39.72 -3.23
CA ARG A 631 6.18 -38.72 -2.38
C ARG A 631 5.27 -37.54 -2.05
N ARG A 632 5.37 -37.04 -0.81
CA ARG A 632 4.68 -35.84 -0.33
C ARG A 632 5.64 -34.66 -0.31
N CYS A 633 5.64 -33.89 -1.40
CA CYS A 633 6.42 -32.67 -1.55
C CYS A 633 5.64 -31.43 -1.09
N ALA A 634 6.34 -30.36 -0.74
CA ALA A 634 5.71 -29.04 -0.60
C ALA A 634 5.30 -28.50 -2.00
N PRO A 635 4.33 -27.56 -2.11
CA PRO A 635 3.67 -27.25 -3.40
C PRO A 635 4.54 -26.68 -4.53
N VAL A 636 5.84 -26.42 -4.31
CA VAL A 636 6.73 -25.71 -5.27
C VAL A 636 8.13 -26.34 -5.38
N THR A 637 8.37 -27.52 -4.81
CA THR A 637 9.74 -28.04 -4.60
C THR A 637 10.30 -28.90 -5.76
N THR A 638 10.34 -28.35 -6.98
CA THR A 638 11.10 -28.95 -8.10
C THR A 638 12.61 -28.98 -7.84
N GLY A 639 13.13 -28.04 -7.05
CA GLY A 639 14.54 -27.99 -6.63
C GLY A 639 14.97 -29.04 -5.58
N MET A 640 14.10 -29.98 -5.19
CA MET A 640 14.42 -31.08 -4.26
C MET A 640 14.63 -32.42 -4.97
N LEU A 641 14.88 -32.38 -6.27
CA LEU A 641 15.26 -33.52 -7.10
C LEU A 641 16.77 -33.80 -6.98
N VAL A 642 17.16 -35.07 -7.12
CA VAL A 642 18.56 -35.52 -7.23
C VAL A 642 18.75 -36.38 -8.47
N ASP A 643 19.97 -36.39 -8.96
CA ASP A 643 20.50 -37.35 -9.92
C ASP A 643 20.89 -38.67 -9.24
N GLU A 644 21.06 -39.70 -10.07
CA GLU A 644 21.72 -40.98 -9.78
C GLU A 644 21.07 -41.93 -8.76
N PRO A 645 20.60 -43.08 -9.26
CA PRO A 645 20.63 -44.38 -8.59
C PRO A 645 21.58 -45.33 -9.31
N LYS A 646 22.55 -45.89 -8.58
CA LYS A 646 23.46 -46.92 -9.12
C LYS A 646 22.69 -48.22 -9.43
N ASN A 647 23.30 -49.09 -10.26
CA ASN A 647 22.82 -50.42 -10.63
C ASN A 647 21.79 -50.46 -11.80
N GLY A 648 22.05 -49.76 -12.91
CA GLY A 648 21.48 -50.08 -14.24
C GLY A 648 19.96 -49.91 -14.41
N ASN A 649 19.29 -49.22 -13.49
CA ASN A 649 17.88 -48.85 -13.60
C ASN A 649 17.78 -47.35 -13.94
N SER A 650 16.95 -46.97 -14.90
CA SER A 650 16.66 -45.56 -15.17
C SER A 650 15.42 -45.11 -14.38
N TYR A 651 15.33 -43.81 -14.09
CA TYR A 651 14.27 -43.24 -13.25
C TYR A 651 13.77 -41.92 -13.82
N GLU A 652 12.54 -41.58 -13.49
CA GLU A 652 11.92 -40.30 -13.82
C GLU A 652 11.06 -39.79 -12.66
N ALA A 653 11.13 -38.49 -12.39
CA ALA A 653 10.29 -37.84 -11.41
C ALA A 653 9.04 -37.26 -12.09
N HIS A 654 7.87 -37.74 -11.72
CA HIS A 654 6.58 -37.15 -12.09
C HIS A 654 6.13 -36.22 -10.97
N VAL A 655 6.05 -34.92 -11.25
CA VAL A 655 5.58 -33.89 -10.32
C VAL A 655 4.20 -33.41 -10.80
N PHE A 656 3.17 -33.56 -9.95
CA PHE A 656 1.84 -33.05 -10.26
C PHE A 656 1.82 -31.53 -10.02
N GLN A 657 1.84 -30.77 -11.11
CA GLN A 657 1.48 -29.38 -11.08
C GLN A 657 -0.05 -29.29 -10.97
N ALA A 658 -0.52 -28.98 -9.76
CA ALA A 658 -1.89 -28.55 -9.57
C ALA A 658 -2.21 -27.40 -10.55
N PRO A 659 -3.47 -27.26 -11.02
CA PRO A 659 -3.82 -26.08 -11.77
C PRO A 659 -3.54 -24.84 -10.90
N PRO A 660 -3.18 -23.69 -11.50
CA PRO A 660 -3.11 -22.44 -10.75
C PRO A 660 -4.42 -22.25 -9.96
N GLU A 661 -4.31 -21.89 -8.66
CA GLU A 661 -5.49 -21.82 -7.78
C GLU A 661 -6.62 -21.02 -8.42
N GLU A 662 -7.86 -21.47 -8.19
CA GLU A 662 -9.02 -21.19 -9.02
C GLU A 662 -9.22 -19.71 -9.36
N GLY A 663 -9.49 -19.41 -10.64
CA GLY A 663 -10.15 -18.19 -11.12
C GLY A 663 -9.67 -16.91 -10.44
N ARG A 664 -8.37 -16.63 -10.54
CA ARG A 664 -7.69 -15.54 -9.82
C ARG A 664 -8.35 -14.16 -10.03
N GLY A 665 -8.27 -13.32 -9.01
CA GLY A 665 -9.19 -12.19 -8.86
C GLY A 665 -8.98 -11.01 -9.82
N SER A 666 -10.01 -10.17 -9.90
CA SER A 666 -9.98 -8.85 -10.56
C SER A 666 -9.82 -7.73 -9.54
N VAL A 667 -9.51 -6.51 -10.00
CA VAL A 667 -9.54 -5.31 -9.14
C VAL A 667 -10.94 -5.05 -8.59
N ARG A 668 -12.00 -5.44 -9.32
CA ARG A 668 -13.39 -5.42 -8.84
C ARG A 668 -13.57 -6.36 -7.64
N LYS A 669 -13.14 -7.63 -7.75
CA LYS A 669 -13.17 -8.59 -6.63
C LYS A 669 -12.40 -8.05 -5.42
N ALA A 670 -11.21 -7.49 -5.63
CA ALA A 670 -10.41 -6.91 -4.55
C ALA A 670 -11.11 -5.74 -3.84
N LEU A 671 -11.89 -4.93 -4.56
CA LEU A 671 -12.77 -3.94 -3.96
C LEU A 671 -13.91 -4.60 -3.17
N ASP A 672 -14.67 -5.51 -3.80
CA ASP A 672 -15.82 -6.19 -3.19
C ASP A 672 -15.45 -6.98 -1.92
N PHE A 673 -14.22 -7.50 -1.83
CA PHE A 673 -13.66 -8.12 -0.61
C PHE A 673 -13.49 -7.11 0.54
N VAL A 674 -13.08 -5.87 0.22
CA VAL A 674 -12.80 -4.83 1.22
C VAL A 674 -14.06 -4.13 1.73
N LEU A 675 -15.08 -3.92 0.88
CA LEU A 675 -16.27 -3.13 1.24
C LEU A 675 -16.93 -3.54 2.58
N PRO A 676 -17.14 -4.83 2.91
CA PRO A 676 -17.79 -5.20 4.16
C PRO A 676 -16.98 -4.87 5.41
N TYR A 677 -15.65 -4.77 5.31
CA TYR A 677 -14.80 -4.32 6.42
C TYR A 677 -14.85 -2.78 6.54
N ALA A 678 -14.82 -2.09 5.39
CA ALA A 678 -14.86 -0.64 5.33
C ALA A 678 -16.20 -0.04 5.79
N ALA A 679 -17.31 -0.74 5.52
CA ALA A 679 -18.65 -0.40 5.98
C ALA A 679 -18.99 -0.94 7.39
N GLY A 680 -18.00 -1.45 8.14
CA GLY A 680 -18.18 -1.98 9.50
C GLY A 680 -18.94 -3.31 9.63
N GLN A 681 -19.55 -3.81 8.54
CA GLN A 681 -20.34 -5.05 8.48
C GLN A 681 -19.54 -6.30 8.91
N LYS A 682 -18.22 -6.30 8.72
CA LYS A 682 -17.30 -7.36 9.17
C LYS A 682 -16.17 -6.75 10.01
N ARG A 683 -15.91 -7.32 11.19
CA ARG A 683 -14.72 -6.98 11.98
C ARG A 683 -13.47 -7.59 11.35
N PHE A 684 -12.53 -6.76 10.92
CA PHE A 684 -11.24 -7.24 10.42
C PHE A 684 -10.43 -7.88 11.55
N SER A 685 -10.00 -9.12 11.35
CA SER A 685 -9.35 -9.96 12.37
C SER A 685 -8.29 -10.91 11.78
N LEU A 686 -7.75 -10.51 10.62
CA LEU A 686 -6.66 -11.19 9.92
C LEU A 686 -5.33 -10.45 10.21
N GLY A 687 -4.22 -11.18 10.24
CA GLY A 687 -2.90 -10.64 10.63
C GLY A 687 -2.63 -10.67 12.14
N ASN A 688 -1.37 -10.38 12.53
CA ASN A 688 -0.91 -10.43 13.93
C ASN A 688 -1.19 -9.11 14.68
N THR A 689 -2.45 -8.65 14.66
CA THR A 689 -2.86 -7.29 15.01
C THR A 689 -2.92 -6.99 16.52
N ARG A 690 -2.04 -7.57 17.36
CA ARG A 690 -2.03 -7.28 18.81
C ARG A 690 -1.87 -5.78 19.05
N GLY A 691 -2.88 -5.15 19.66
CA GLY A 691 -2.90 -3.70 19.95
C GLY A 691 -3.04 -2.78 18.72
N HIS A 692 -3.02 -3.29 17.49
CA HIS A 692 -3.21 -2.49 16.28
C HIS A 692 -4.70 -2.45 15.89
N ASP A 693 -5.26 -1.25 15.78
CA ASP A 693 -6.65 -1.05 15.37
C ASP A 693 -6.80 -1.25 13.85
N ALA A 694 -7.25 -2.44 13.47
CA ALA A 694 -7.47 -2.82 12.07
C ALA A 694 -8.80 -2.29 11.47
N SER A 695 -9.54 -1.42 12.19
CA SER A 695 -10.71 -0.72 11.65
C SER A 695 -10.36 0.65 11.08
N LYS A 696 -9.39 1.36 11.67
CA LYS A 696 -8.96 2.70 11.23
C LYS A 696 -8.56 2.79 9.75
N PRO A 697 -7.77 1.85 9.17
CA PRO A 697 -7.23 2.06 7.82
C PRO A 697 -8.29 2.35 6.76
N TRP A 698 -9.50 1.78 6.87
CA TRP A 698 -10.53 1.92 5.84
C TRP A 698 -10.99 3.35 5.60
N ALA A 699 -10.70 4.29 6.51
CA ALA A 699 -10.87 5.73 6.31
C ALA A 699 -10.23 6.25 5.01
N GLY A 700 -9.06 5.71 4.66
CA GLY A 700 -8.28 6.05 3.46
C GLY A 700 -8.76 5.38 2.17
N LEU A 701 -9.91 4.68 2.19
CA LEU A 701 -10.54 4.11 0.99
C LEU A 701 -11.35 5.15 0.19
N ALA A 702 -11.65 6.32 0.77
CA ALA A 702 -12.50 7.34 0.14
C ALA A 702 -12.09 7.72 -1.31
N PRO A 703 -10.79 7.95 -1.64
CA PRO A 703 -10.38 8.23 -3.02
C PRO A 703 -10.61 7.05 -3.97
N VAL A 704 -10.42 5.82 -3.48
CA VAL A 704 -10.66 4.58 -4.25
C VAL A 704 -12.16 4.41 -4.52
N LEU A 705 -13.02 4.70 -3.54
CA LEU A 705 -14.47 4.66 -3.72
C LEU A 705 -14.98 5.71 -4.72
N ARG A 706 -14.47 6.96 -4.68
CA ARG A 706 -14.83 7.98 -5.67
C ARG A 706 -14.39 7.57 -7.07
N LEU A 707 -13.17 7.05 -7.21
CA LEU A 707 -12.67 6.57 -8.50
C LEU A 707 -13.44 5.34 -9.01
N ALA A 708 -13.82 4.41 -8.12
CA ALA A 708 -14.70 3.28 -8.44
C ALA A 708 -16.11 3.71 -8.87
N ALA A 709 -16.65 4.79 -8.30
CA ALA A 709 -17.94 5.35 -8.72
C ALA A 709 -17.91 5.86 -10.17
N TRP A 710 -16.79 6.42 -10.62
CA TRP A 710 -16.56 6.80 -12.03
C TRP A 710 -16.37 5.59 -12.93
N ILE A 711 -15.36 4.75 -12.63
CA ILE A 711 -14.97 3.60 -13.47
C ILE A 711 -16.14 2.62 -13.67
N TYR A 712 -16.99 2.45 -12.65
CA TYR A 712 -18.13 1.53 -12.67
C TYR A 712 -19.48 2.24 -12.77
N SER A 713 -19.53 3.56 -13.01
CA SER A 713 -20.74 4.38 -13.13
C SER A 713 -21.80 4.11 -12.05
N SER A 714 -21.39 4.00 -10.78
CA SER A 714 -22.23 3.43 -9.71
C SER A 714 -22.16 4.22 -8.40
N ARG A 715 -23.28 4.87 -8.04
CA ARG A 715 -23.40 5.71 -6.83
C ARG A 715 -23.20 4.97 -5.51
N LYS A 716 -23.42 3.64 -5.49
CA LYS A 716 -23.20 2.79 -4.29
C LYS A 716 -21.81 2.94 -3.66
N TYR A 717 -20.79 3.29 -4.46
CA TYR A 717 -19.45 3.53 -3.95
C TYR A 717 -19.33 4.93 -3.31
N GLU A 718 -20.02 5.95 -3.85
CA GLU A 718 -20.09 7.30 -3.26
C GLU A 718 -20.84 7.30 -1.93
N GLU A 719 -21.96 6.58 -1.86
CA GLU A 719 -22.83 6.43 -0.69
C GLU A 719 -22.11 5.80 0.52
N LEU A 720 -21.02 5.05 0.28
CA LEU A 720 -20.16 4.48 1.31
C LEU A 720 -19.11 5.47 1.84
N ILE A 721 -18.76 6.54 1.12
CA ILE A 721 -17.70 7.50 1.53
C ILE A 721 -18.01 8.19 2.87
N PRO A 722 -19.25 8.66 3.16
CA PRO A 722 -19.60 9.21 4.47
C PRO A 722 -19.55 8.18 5.61
N GLN A 723 -19.74 6.90 5.30
CA GLN A 723 -19.78 5.79 6.27
C GLN A 723 -18.37 5.37 6.72
N LEU A 724 -17.33 5.68 5.93
CA LEU A 724 -15.95 5.42 6.30
C LEU A 724 -15.57 6.26 7.53
N ALA A 725 -15.22 5.59 8.64
CA ALA A 725 -14.73 6.21 9.87
C ALA A 725 -13.69 7.31 9.57
N VAL A 726 -13.75 8.44 10.27
CA VAL A 726 -12.86 9.58 10.02
C VAL A 726 -11.55 9.40 10.79
N GLU A 727 -10.45 9.16 10.07
CA GLU A 727 -9.11 9.03 10.61
C GLU A 727 -8.59 10.40 11.08
N ARG A 728 -8.53 10.62 12.40
CA ARG A 728 -7.81 11.73 13.02
C ARG A 728 -6.49 11.22 13.62
N GLY A 729 -5.40 11.47 12.89
CA GLY A 729 -4.02 11.33 13.38
C GLY A 729 -3.41 9.94 13.18
N GLU A 730 -2.18 9.95 12.65
CA GLU A 730 -1.19 8.86 12.52
C GLU A 730 -1.66 7.58 11.79
N ASP A 731 -1.09 7.21 10.63
CA ASP A 731 0.30 7.40 10.16
C ASP A 731 0.40 7.52 8.62
N PHE A 732 1.42 8.25 8.14
CA PHE A 732 1.90 8.33 6.74
C PHE A 732 0.91 8.70 5.59
N ALA A 733 1.12 9.88 5.00
CA ALA A 733 0.59 10.38 3.71
C ALA A 733 -0.91 10.78 3.59
N GLN A 734 -1.63 11.06 4.69
CA GLN A 734 -3.02 11.51 4.62
C GLN A 734 -3.30 12.80 5.42
N THR A 735 -2.73 13.92 4.96
CA THR A 735 -3.36 15.25 5.12
C THR A 735 -4.17 15.59 3.87
N TRP A 736 -4.96 14.62 3.38
CA TRP A 736 -6.00 14.84 2.38
C TRP A 736 -7.33 15.07 3.11
N PRO A 737 -7.81 16.31 3.25
CA PRO A 737 -9.25 16.56 3.24
C PRO A 737 -9.90 15.71 2.15
N ARG A 738 -10.92 14.90 2.52
CA ARG A 738 -11.62 14.02 1.57
C ARG A 738 -12.22 14.78 0.38
N ASP A 739 -12.40 16.09 0.56
CA ASP A 739 -13.18 16.95 -0.31
C ASP A 739 -12.42 17.37 -1.58
N PHE A 740 -11.11 17.64 -1.53
CA PHE A 740 -10.39 18.10 -2.73
C PHE A 740 -10.04 16.99 -3.73
N PHE A 741 -10.20 15.71 -3.37
CA PHE A 741 -10.24 14.63 -4.37
C PHE A 741 -11.47 14.76 -5.30
N ASN A 742 -12.52 15.44 -4.85
CA ASN A 742 -13.67 15.78 -5.70
C ASN A 742 -13.35 16.83 -6.77
N LEU A 743 -12.21 17.52 -6.71
CA LEU A 743 -11.81 18.41 -7.81
C LEU A 743 -11.23 17.62 -8.99
N LEU A 744 -10.50 16.54 -8.69
CA LEU A 744 -9.94 15.59 -9.67
C LEU A 744 -10.99 14.63 -10.23
N TRP A 745 -11.87 14.16 -9.35
CA TRP A 745 -12.90 13.17 -9.62
C TRP A 745 -14.22 13.62 -8.95
N PRO A 746 -14.97 14.55 -9.57
CA PRO A 746 -16.16 15.15 -8.97
C PRO A 746 -17.29 14.14 -8.73
N PRO A 747 -18.31 14.46 -7.90
CA PRO A 747 -19.41 13.53 -7.64
C PRO A 747 -20.10 13.12 -8.95
N LEU A 748 -20.56 11.87 -9.05
CA LEU A 748 -21.05 11.32 -10.31
C LEU A 748 -22.23 12.15 -10.86
N GLY A 749 -22.08 12.69 -12.07
CA GLY A 749 -23.03 13.60 -12.72
C GLY A 749 -22.94 15.09 -12.33
N ALA A 750 -22.03 15.49 -11.45
CA ALA A 750 -21.91 16.88 -10.98
C ALA A 750 -21.39 17.89 -12.03
N LEU A 751 -20.90 17.40 -13.18
CA LEU A 751 -20.51 18.19 -14.35
C LEU A 751 -21.58 18.17 -15.47
N GLY A 752 -22.78 17.66 -15.18
CA GLY A 752 -23.85 17.49 -16.15
C GLY A 752 -23.63 16.33 -17.13
N ALA A 753 -24.59 16.12 -18.03
CA ALA A 753 -24.54 15.01 -19.00
C ALA A 753 -23.52 15.22 -20.14
N SER A 754 -23.01 16.45 -20.32
CA SER A 754 -22.20 16.82 -21.49
C SER A 754 -20.72 16.45 -21.39
N THR A 755 -20.22 16.07 -20.21
CA THR A 755 -18.80 15.73 -20.00
C THR A 755 -18.54 14.23 -19.82
N THR A 756 -19.57 13.38 -19.79
CA THR A 756 -19.41 11.94 -19.54
C THR A 756 -18.97 11.16 -20.78
N ALA A 757 -17.81 11.53 -21.33
CA ALA A 757 -16.93 10.63 -22.06
C ALA A 757 -16.23 9.65 -21.07
N ALA A 758 -17.01 9.01 -20.20
CA ALA A 758 -16.55 7.83 -19.49
C ALA A 758 -16.17 6.79 -20.57
N PRO A 759 -15.03 6.08 -20.43
CA PRO A 759 -14.58 5.13 -21.43
C PRO A 759 -15.59 3.97 -21.52
N ARG A 760 -16.52 4.06 -22.47
CA ARG A 760 -17.47 2.99 -22.75
C ARG A 760 -16.67 1.72 -23.06
N PRO A 761 -16.99 0.56 -22.46
CA PRO A 761 -16.45 -0.70 -22.95
C PRO A 761 -16.87 -0.84 -24.42
N PRO A 762 -15.96 -1.28 -25.32
CA PRO A 762 -16.28 -1.40 -26.73
C PRO A 762 -17.38 -2.45 -26.91
N THR A 763 -18.60 -1.99 -27.20
CA THR A 763 -19.69 -2.85 -27.65
C THR A 763 -19.29 -3.49 -28.96
N SER A 764 -19.32 -4.82 -29.02
CA SER A 764 -18.98 -5.61 -30.21
C SER A 764 -19.97 -5.33 -31.36
N THR A 765 -19.70 -4.31 -32.17
CA THR A 765 -20.35 -4.07 -33.47
C THR A 765 -19.44 -4.55 -34.61
N ALA A 766 -20.02 -5.23 -35.59
CA ALA A 766 -19.27 -5.90 -36.65
C ALA A 766 -18.48 -4.93 -37.54
N ALA A 767 -17.33 -5.39 -38.03
CA ALA A 767 -16.50 -4.62 -38.95
C ALA A 767 -17.17 -4.45 -40.34
N PRO A 768 -17.09 -3.27 -40.98
CA PRO A 768 -17.47 -3.10 -42.38
C PRO A 768 -16.60 -3.95 -43.31
N ARG A 769 -17.17 -4.43 -44.41
CA ARG A 769 -16.40 -5.09 -45.49
C ARG A 769 -15.48 -4.07 -46.21
N PRO A 770 -14.24 -4.44 -46.58
CA PRO A 770 -13.47 -3.69 -47.56
C PRO A 770 -14.04 -3.88 -48.99
N PRO A 771 -13.81 -2.92 -49.91
CA PRO A 771 -14.17 -3.07 -51.32
C PRO A 771 -13.24 -4.05 -52.06
N ALA A 772 -13.66 -4.49 -53.25
CA ALA A 772 -12.97 -5.50 -54.04
C ALA A 772 -11.70 -4.98 -54.74
N SER A 773 -10.68 -5.84 -54.88
CA SER A 773 -9.46 -5.58 -55.63
C SER A 773 -9.61 -5.92 -57.12
N THR A 774 -9.28 -4.98 -58.00
CA THR A 774 -9.02 -5.26 -59.43
C THR A 774 -7.57 -5.70 -59.67
N ALA A 775 -7.31 -6.30 -60.83
CA ALA A 775 -6.09 -7.06 -61.11
C ALA A 775 -4.85 -6.20 -61.46
N ALA A 776 -3.66 -6.79 -61.27
CA ALA A 776 -2.38 -6.26 -61.72
C ALA A 776 -1.87 -7.00 -62.99
N PRO A 777 -1.08 -6.34 -63.85
CA PRO A 777 -0.13 -7.00 -64.75
C PRO A 777 1.34 -6.89 -64.27
N ARG A 778 2.26 -7.53 -65.00
CA ARG A 778 3.66 -7.83 -64.61
C ARG A 778 4.69 -6.71 -64.88
N PRO A 779 5.88 -6.78 -64.24
CA PRO A 779 7.01 -5.86 -64.44
C PRO A 779 8.14 -6.40 -65.36
N THR A 780 9.04 -5.51 -65.80
CA THR A 780 10.35 -5.84 -66.43
C THR A 780 11.41 -4.76 -66.17
N SER A 781 12.58 -5.15 -65.64
CA SER A 781 13.97 -4.65 -65.90
C SER A 781 14.33 -3.13 -65.82
N THR A 782 15.57 -2.65 -65.58
CA THR A 782 16.93 -3.24 -65.73
C THR A 782 18.03 -2.46 -64.94
N SER A 783 19.10 -3.15 -64.49
CA SER A 783 20.55 -2.75 -64.38
C SER A 783 21.08 -1.45 -63.71
N GLY A 784 22.23 -1.57 -63.01
CA GLY A 784 23.21 -0.50 -62.63
C GLY A 784 23.29 -0.22 -61.11
N SER A 785 24.39 -0.36 -60.33
CA SER A 785 25.85 -0.11 -60.49
C SER A 785 26.22 1.40 -60.56
N SER A 786 27.15 1.99 -59.78
CA SER A 786 28.25 1.46 -58.91
C SER A 786 28.61 2.41 -57.73
N GLN A 787 29.58 2.04 -56.87
CA GLN A 787 30.18 2.82 -55.75
C GLN A 787 31.57 3.45 -56.12
N PRO A 788 32.42 3.99 -55.20
CA PRO A 788 32.27 5.15 -54.28
C PRO A 788 33.53 6.10 -54.33
N THR A 789 33.92 6.72 -53.20
CA THR A 789 35.12 7.57 -52.90
C THR A 789 35.06 9.05 -53.33
N SER A 790 35.94 9.96 -52.85
CA SER A 790 36.18 10.49 -51.49
C SER A 790 37.55 11.21 -51.41
N THR A 791 37.62 12.53 -51.14
CA THR A 791 38.79 13.22 -50.51
C THR A 791 38.49 14.70 -50.22
N ALA A 792 39.33 15.36 -49.41
CA ALA A 792 39.40 16.81 -49.22
C ALA A 792 40.84 17.32 -49.54
N PRO A 793 41.07 18.64 -49.69
CA PRO A 793 42.13 19.26 -48.89
C PRO A 793 41.88 20.74 -48.48
N ARG A 794 42.91 21.40 -47.91
CA ARG A 794 42.94 22.74 -47.27
C ARG A 794 44.11 23.61 -47.79
N PRO A 795 44.03 24.96 -47.76
CA PRO A 795 44.93 25.83 -46.93
C PRO A 795 44.17 26.81 -45.99
N GLY A 796 44.72 27.75 -45.20
CA GLY A 796 46.09 28.32 -45.04
C GLY A 796 46.14 29.80 -45.50
N GLY A 797 46.74 30.78 -44.81
CA GLY A 797 47.45 30.81 -43.50
C GLY A 797 48.03 32.22 -43.17
N THR A 798 48.78 32.37 -42.05
CA THR A 798 49.63 33.55 -41.63
C THR A 798 48.94 34.91 -41.39
N THR A 799 49.34 35.90 -40.56
CA THR A 799 50.42 36.20 -39.54
C THR A 799 50.02 37.52 -38.80
N ALA A 800 50.52 38.04 -37.67
CA ALA A 800 51.44 37.63 -36.57
C ALA A 800 51.19 38.56 -35.32
N ALA A 801 52.15 38.71 -34.39
CA ALA A 801 52.13 39.69 -33.27
C ALA A 801 53.38 40.61 -33.28
N PRO A 802 53.45 41.68 -32.45
CA PRO A 802 54.26 41.58 -31.22
C PRO A 802 53.79 42.42 -29.99
N ARG A 803 54.60 42.36 -28.91
CA ARG A 803 54.61 43.14 -27.64
C ARG A 803 55.75 44.22 -27.72
N PRO A 804 56.12 45.08 -26.72
CA PRO A 804 55.64 45.25 -25.33
C PRO A 804 55.57 46.73 -24.78
N THR A 805 55.44 46.87 -23.45
CA THR A 805 56.00 47.93 -22.53
C THR A 805 55.51 49.39 -22.47
N SER A 806 54.93 49.70 -21.29
CA SER A 806 55.25 50.82 -20.37
C SER A 806 54.83 52.29 -20.63
N THR A 807 54.51 52.97 -19.51
CA THR A 807 54.16 54.42 -19.36
C THR A 807 52.86 54.87 -20.07
N GLY A 808 52.15 55.91 -19.65
CA GLY A 808 52.24 56.67 -18.39
C GLY A 808 51.58 58.05 -18.50
N GLY A 809 50.70 58.41 -17.54
CA GLY A 809 50.24 59.79 -17.35
C GLY A 809 48.84 60.16 -17.91
N SER A 810 48.04 60.75 -17.01
CA SER A 810 46.94 61.73 -17.20
C SER A 810 46.30 61.94 -18.58
N SER A 811 44.99 61.72 -18.68
CA SER A 811 44.04 62.83 -18.82
C SER A 811 42.58 62.38 -18.64
N ARG A 812 41.72 63.32 -18.22
CA ARG A 812 40.27 63.15 -18.06
C ARG A 812 39.58 63.78 -19.28
N PRO A 813 38.50 63.16 -19.79
CA PRO A 813 37.29 63.96 -19.92
C PRO A 813 36.05 63.28 -19.30
N THR A 814 35.03 64.10 -19.02
CA THR A 814 33.77 63.69 -18.40
C THR A 814 32.69 63.41 -19.46
N SER A 815 31.94 62.32 -19.30
CA SER A 815 30.60 62.18 -19.87
C SER A 815 29.62 61.74 -18.78
N THR A 816 28.52 62.48 -18.60
CA THR A 816 27.57 62.33 -17.50
C THR A 816 26.48 61.30 -17.80
N THR A 817 26.09 60.53 -16.79
CA THR A 817 24.83 59.76 -16.77
C THR A 817 24.10 60.07 -15.45
N PRO A 818 22.81 60.41 -15.47
CA PRO A 818 22.10 60.84 -14.27
C PRO A 818 21.77 59.66 -13.32
N PRO A 819 21.71 59.89 -11.99
CA PRO A 819 21.26 58.88 -11.03
C PRO A 819 19.74 58.64 -11.12
N PRO A 820 19.25 57.48 -10.67
CA PRO A 820 17.81 57.21 -10.58
C PRO A 820 17.12 58.07 -9.50
N PRO A 821 15.80 58.32 -9.62
CA PRO A 821 15.05 59.16 -8.68
C PRO A 821 14.92 58.52 -7.27
N PRO A 822 14.81 59.33 -6.20
CA PRO A 822 14.65 58.83 -4.84
C PRO A 822 13.27 58.19 -4.62
N SER A 823 13.22 57.22 -3.71
CA SER A 823 11.97 56.56 -3.30
C SER A 823 11.04 57.50 -2.53
N PRO A 824 9.71 57.35 -2.65
CA PRO A 824 8.75 58.16 -1.90
C PRO A 824 8.81 57.85 -0.39
N PRO A 825 8.44 58.81 0.48
CA PRO A 825 8.38 58.59 1.93
C PRO A 825 7.30 57.57 2.32
N PRO A 826 7.45 56.88 3.45
CA PRO A 826 6.44 55.93 3.93
C PRO A 826 5.11 56.63 4.24
N GLY A 827 4.00 56.01 3.84
CA GLY A 827 2.67 56.48 4.16
C GLY A 827 2.33 56.40 5.66
N PRO A 828 1.26 57.08 6.11
CA PRO A 828 0.85 57.05 7.52
C PRO A 828 0.52 55.63 7.98
N ALA A 829 0.88 55.33 9.24
CA ALA A 829 0.60 54.05 9.86
C ALA A 829 -0.93 53.78 9.92
N PRO A 830 -1.37 52.52 9.74
CA PRO A 830 -2.79 52.18 9.81
C PRO A 830 -3.35 52.46 11.22
N PRO A 831 -4.64 52.86 11.33
CA PRO A 831 -5.25 53.11 12.63
C PRO A 831 -5.29 51.84 13.47
N CYS A 832 -5.03 51.97 14.77
CA CYS A 832 -5.12 50.86 15.72
C CYS A 832 -6.53 50.23 15.70
N PRO A 833 -6.65 48.89 15.81
CA PRO A 833 -7.94 48.22 15.78
C PRO A 833 -8.82 48.65 16.96
N ASP A 834 -10.12 48.78 16.68
CA ASP A 834 -11.16 49.14 17.64
C ASP A 834 -11.21 48.14 18.80
N ALA A 835 -10.71 48.57 19.96
CA ALA A 835 -10.60 47.76 21.17
C ALA A 835 -11.96 47.26 21.70
N SER A 836 -13.08 47.87 21.30
CA SER A 836 -14.42 47.39 21.68
C SER A 836 -14.73 46.04 21.03
N LYS A 837 -14.35 45.85 19.75
CA LYS A 837 -14.52 44.58 19.02
C LYS A 837 -13.65 43.48 19.60
N THR A 838 -12.36 43.77 19.82
CA THR A 838 -11.42 42.80 20.41
C THR A 838 -11.91 42.29 21.78
N LYS A 839 -12.50 43.16 22.60
CA LYS A 839 -13.08 42.80 23.91
C LYS A 839 -14.30 41.86 23.77
N ALA A 840 -15.16 42.08 22.78
CA ALA A 840 -16.32 41.22 22.50
C ALA A 840 -15.92 39.84 21.94
N GLU A 841 -14.88 39.80 21.11
CA GLU A 841 -14.31 38.56 20.54
C GLU A 841 -13.64 37.70 21.62
N VAL A 842 -12.76 38.30 22.44
CA VAL A 842 -12.13 37.63 23.59
C VAL A 842 -13.17 37.11 24.58
N GLY A 843 -14.19 37.92 24.90
CA GLY A 843 -15.31 37.48 25.75
C GLY A 843 -16.09 36.29 25.17
N THR A 844 -16.19 36.19 23.84
CA THR A 844 -16.84 35.08 23.14
C THR A 844 -15.98 33.82 23.10
N LEU A 845 -14.67 33.97 22.89
CA LEU A 845 -13.71 32.86 22.98
C LEU A 845 -13.66 32.27 24.40
N ALA A 846 -13.63 33.12 25.43
CA ALA A 846 -13.65 32.70 26.83
C ALA A 846 -14.93 31.94 27.21
N ARG A 847 -16.09 32.29 26.64
CA ARG A 847 -17.34 31.52 26.78
C ARG A 847 -17.22 30.14 26.14
N LYS A 848 -16.75 30.05 24.88
CA LYS A 848 -16.57 28.77 24.17
C LYS A 848 -15.60 27.84 24.90
N LEU A 849 -14.49 28.35 25.43
CA LEU A 849 -13.52 27.56 26.18
C LEU A 849 -14.09 27.00 27.49
N ARG A 850 -14.95 27.74 28.20
CA ARG A 850 -15.65 27.23 29.39
C ARG A 850 -16.66 26.14 29.04
N ASP A 851 -17.42 26.29 27.96
CA ASP A 851 -18.38 25.27 27.50
C ASP A 851 -17.67 23.97 27.09
N ILE A 852 -16.54 24.06 26.38
CA ILE A 852 -15.68 22.91 26.06
C ILE A 852 -15.13 22.25 27.32
N ALA A 853 -14.60 23.03 28.28
CA ALA A 853 -14.07 22.50 29.53
C ALA A 853 -15.14 21.82 30.39
N GLN A 854 -16.38 22.31 30.37
CA GLN A 854 -17.50 21.67 31.06
C GLN A 854 -17.90 20.36 30.38
N ARG A 855 -18.09 20.35 29.06
CA ARG A 855 -18.35 19.12 28.29
C ARG A 855 -17.29 18.05 28.51
N LEU A 856 -16.02 18.42 28.65
CA LEU A 856 -14.92 17.49 28.96
C LEU A 856 -15.00 16.92 30.39
N LYS A 857 -15.46 17.70 31.38
CA LYS A 857 -15.75 17.19 32.74
C LYS A 857 -16.96 16.26 32.77
N ASP A 858 -17.93 16.48 31.89
CA ASP A 858 -19.15 15.68 31.80
C ASP A 858 -18.99 14.44 30.90
N LEU A 859 -17.88 14.37 30.15
CA LEU A 859 -17.39 13.17 29.45
C LEU A 859 -16.37 12.34 30.28
N ALA A 860 -15.96 12.88 31.43
CA ALA A 860 -15.01 12.24 32.36
C ALA A 860 -15.68 11.80 33.68
N ARG A 861 -17.01 11.94 33.76
CA ARG A 861 -17.90 11.41 34.80
C ARG A 861 -18.78 10.32 34.20
#